data_AF-A0A1X7RES6-F1
#
_entry.id   AF-A0A1X7RES6-F1
#
_cell.length_a   1.000
_cell.length_b   1.000
_cell.length_c   1.000
_cell.angle_alpha   90.00
_cell.angle_beta   90.00
_cell.angle_gamma   90.00
#
_symmetry.space_group_name_H-M   'P 1'
#
loop_
_entity.id
_entity.type
_entity.pdbx_description
1 polymer ?
#
loop_
_entity_poly.entity_id
_entity_poly.type
_entity_poly.pdbx_seq_one_letter_code
_entity_poly.pdbx_strand_id
1 'polypeptide(L)'
;MLFLSLLSGLLAVCAASPLASPAVVHESRASLPNGWAKREALDRRAVLPMRIALTQSNLLNGEDWLMEVSHPESEKYGNHWSTDDIVSAFAPSQHTVDSIKAWLNSEGIESQRIEQSTSLGWLTFHATVDEAEALLNAKYHVYDHEETGTQHVACDSYSVPAALQNKIDFITPTLHFDVKLKAKRDDQELSSRDTTKNTNIRPGSPSSGNLPKVFPIAFKNIIKELKDCDKQITPNCLRALYKFPPGISANPKNSYGIVEYTPQAYVPSDLDLFFKNFSTSQVGNRPILDSIDNGVVQQDQMGFQYNGESNLDLEYAMALVYPQKVTLYQVGDLVQGASFNNFLDGIDKAYCTTDGGDDPTQDGIYSSDNCGKFAATKVISTSYGYNEADLTPAYERRQCNEYMKLGLQGVSVLYSSGDYGVAGNGGQCIAADGSYQNGTLGGRFNPAFPSTCPYVTSVGATQVKVGINVFTTTQPEKACETVIYSGGGFSNVFPLPNYQSGAVSGWFQNHNPTQYTAAQYNNSMQTRGYPDISANGANYVVAIDGTWSLVYGTSASSPTLGSILTLINEARIDLGKSSIGFINPVAYSNPNLFNDITEGGNQGCNTPGFSATTGWDPVTGLGTPIFPKMLSYFLKLK
;
A
#
# COMPACT_ATOMS: atom_id res chain seq x y z
N MET A 1 13.22 -46.57 83.95
CA MET A 1 14.47 -45.91 83.53
C MET A 1 14.31 -45.48 82.08
N LEU A 2 14.15 -44.17 81.90
CA LEU A 2 14.77 -43.32 80.87
C LEU A 2 14.64 -43.61 79.34
N PHE A 3 14.09 -42.57 78.67
CA PHE A 3 14.23 -42.09 77.27
C PHE A 3 13.55 -42.87 76.13
N LEU A 4 12.42 -42.42 75.56
CA LEU A 4 12.20 -41.32 74.56
C LEU A 4 13.05 -41.44 73.29
N SER A 5 12.39 -41.73 72.15
CA SER A 5 12.68 -41.16 70.82
C SER A 5 11.56 -41.52 69.84
N LEU A 6 10.63 -40.59 69.61
CA LEU A 6 9.73 -40.58 68.46
C LEU A 6 10.52 -40.14 67.22
N LEU A 7 10.55 -40.96 66.17
CA LEU A 7 10.98 -40.53 64.84
C LEU A 7 9.72 -40.23 64.02
N SER A 8 9.41 -38.93 63.85
CA SER A 8 8.36 -38.47 62.94
C SER A 8 8.97 -38.26 61.56
N GLY A 9 8.55 -39.06 60.57
CA GLY A 9 8.93 -38.86 59.18
C GLY A 9 8.15 -37.68 58.59
N LEU A 10 8.84 -36.57 58.32
CA LEU A 10 8.31 -35.49 57.47
C LEU A 10 8.31 -35.99 56.01
N LEU A 11 7.13 -36.24 55.46
CA LEU A 11 6.92 -36.27 54.01
C LEU A 11 6.94 -34.83 53.52
N ALA A 12 8.07 -34.41 52.92
CA ALA A 12 8.14 -33.18 52.15
C ALA A 12 7.35 -33.39 50.85
N VAL A 13 6.10 -32.94 50.83
CA VAL A 13 5.36 -32.71 49.58
C VAL A 13 6.00 -31.47 48.95
N CYS A 14 6.96 -31.67 48.07
CA CYS A 14 7.33 -30.64 47.11
C CYS A 14 6.10 -30.42 46.22
N ALA A 15 5.33 -29.37 46.52
CA ALA A 15 4.45 -28.79 45.53
C ALA A 15 5.35 -28.33 44.38
N ALA A 16 5.40 -29.12 43.31
CA ALA A 16 5.98 -28.67 42.06
C ALA A 16 5.09 -27.51 41.59
N SER A 17 5.54 -26.28 41.82
CA SER A 17 5.02 -25.13 41.11
C SER A 17 5.03 -25.47 39.62
N PRO A 18 3.97 -25.19 38.84
CA PRO A 18 4.06 -25.34 37.40
C PRO A 18 5.28 -24.54 36.95
N LEU A 19 6.25 -25.24 36.34
CA LEU A 19 7.46 -24.62 35.82
C LEU A 19 7.03 -23.45 34.95
N ALA A 20 7.24 -22.23 35.44
CA ALA A 20 7.03 -21.03 34.65
C ALA A 20 7.85 -21.21 33.37
N SER A 21 7.19 -21.15 32.21
CA SER A 21 7.88 -21.24 30.92
C SER A 21 9.01 -20.22 30.92
N PRO A 22 10.25 -20.60 30.59
CA PRO A 22 11.37 -19.66 30.63
C PRO A 22 11.07 -18.47 29.72
N ALA A 23 11.42 -17.26 30.19
CA ALA A 23 11.35 -16.06 29.37
C ALA A 23 12.40 -16.15 28.25
N VAL A 24 11.99 -15.83 27.03
CA VAL A 24 12.87 -15.70 25.86
C VAL A 24 12.76 -14.29 25.34
N VAL A 25 13.87 -13.76 24.83
CA VAL A 25 13.86 -12.45 24.18
C VAL A 25 12.92 -12.54 22.98
N HIS A 26 11.86 -11.73 23.00
CA HIS A 26 10.90 -11.65 21.90
C HIS A 26 11.46 -10.75 20.81
N GLU A 27 11.86 -9.54 21.21
CA GLU A 27 12.51 -8.57 20.35
C GLU A 27 13.62 -7.83 21.09
N SER A 28 14.63 -7.40 20.33
CA SER A 28 15.74 -6.59 20.82
C SER A 28 16.25 -5.69 19.71
N ARG A 29 16.80 -4.53 20.09
CA ARG A 29 17.40 -3.58 19.16
C ARG A 29 18.91 -3.59 19.31
N ALA A 30 19.63 -3.80 18.22
CA ALA A 30 21.10 -3.83 18.19
C ALA A 30 21.71 -2.41 18.25
N SER A 31 21.02 -1.40 17.71
CA SER A 31 21.45 0.00 17.72
C SER A 31 20.26 0.96 17.67
N LEU A 32 20.39 2.15 18.25
CA LEU A 32 19.36 3.19 18.17
C LEU A 32 19.16 3.68 16.72
N PRO A 33 17.93 3.99 16.30
CA PRO A 33 17.70 4.67 15.04
C PRO A 33 18.47 5.99 14.98
N ASN A 34 18.87 6.40 13.78
CA ASN A 34 19.60 7.64 13.59
C ASN A 34 18.81 8.83 14.17
N GLY A 35 19.51 9.74 14.83
CA GLY A 35 18.90 10.90 15.47
C GLY A 35 18.26 10.66 16.84
N TRP A 36 18.23 9.45 17.39
CA TRP A 36 17.69 9.19 18.74
C TRP A 36 18.78 8.95 19.78
N ALA A 37 18.68 9.66 20.90
CA ALA A 37 19.55 9.52 22.05
C ALA A 37 18.78 9.00 23.26
N LYS A 38 19.27 7.91 23.86
CA LYS A 38 18.75 7.40 25.13
C LYS A 38 19.06 8.36 26.27
N ARG A 39 18.07 8.63 27.11
CA ARG A 39 18.16 9.53 28.27
C ARG A 39 17.95 8.77 29.58
N GLU A 40 17.22 9.38 30.50
CA GLU A 40 16.95 8.89 31.82
C GLU A 40 15.97 7.71 31.83
N ALA A 41 16.03 6.91 32.89
CA ALA A 41 15.02 5.89 33.15
C ALA A 41 13.67 6.55 33.41
N LEU A 42 12.60 5.94 32.92
CA LEU A 42 11.26 6.48 33.12
C LEU A 42 10.81 6.33 34.59
N ASP A 43 10.01 7.27 35.13
CA ASP A 43 9.46 7.15 36.50
C ASP A 43 8.68 5.83 36.60
N ARG A 44 9.04 5.04 37.60
CA ARG A 44 8.50 3.70 37.88
C ARG A 44 6.98 3.65 38.03
N ARG A 45 6.35 4.79 38.37
CA ARG A 45 4.90 4.95 38.56
C ARG A 45 4.20 5.56 37.35
N ALA A 46 4.93 5.98 36.31
CA ALA A 46 4.32 6.43 35.08
C ALA A 46 3.47 5.30 34.50
N VAL A 47 2.29 5.65 33.97
CA VAL A 47 1.35 4.67 33.40
C VAL A 47 1.55 4.61 31.90
N LEU A 48 1.80 3.40 31.40
CA LEU A 48 1.95 3.07 30.00
C LEU A 48 0.64 2.45 29.47
N PRO A 49 0.15 2.88 28.30
CA PRO A 49 -0.95 2.23 27.60
C PRO A 49 -0.42 1.01 26.86
N MET A 50 -0.34 -0.13 27.55
CA MET A 50 0.20 -1.38 27.00
C MET A 50 -0.77 -2.01 26.00
N ARG A 51 -0.21 -2.57 24.92
CA ARG A 51 -0.94 -3.32 23.90
C ARG A 51 -0.13 -4.55 23.49
N ILE A 52 -0.80 -5.67 23.28
CA ILE A 52 -0.20 -6.93 22.82
C ILE A 52 -0.85 -7.32 21.50
N ALA A 53 -0.01 -7.43 20.47
CA ALA A 53 -0.36 -7.90 19.14
C ALA A 53 -0.53 -9.42 19.19
N LEU A 54 -1.69 -9.91 18.79
CA LEU A 54 -1.94 -11.33 18.72
C LEU A 54 -1.72 -11.82 17.28
N THR A 55 -0.98 -12.91 17.13
CA THR A 55 -0.74 -13.51 15.82
C THR A 55 -2.06 -13.87 15.12
N GLN A 56 -2.24 -13.37 13.90
CA GLN A 56 -3.44 -13.62 13.09
C GLN A 56 -3.57 -15.10 12.70
N SER A 57 -4.81 -15.61 12.69
CA SER A 57 -5.09 -16.97 12.24
C SER A 57 -5.29 -17.03 10.73
N ASN A 58 -5.15 -18.23 10.15
CA ASN A 58 -5.60 -18.55 8.79
C ASN A 58 -4.98 -17.74 7.62
N LEU A 59 -3.91 -16.97 7.85
CA LEU A 59 -3.22 -16.25 6.76
C LEU A 59 -2.81 -17.18 5.60
N LEU A 60 -2.42 -18.42 5.91
CA LEU A 60 -2.09 -19.44 4.90
C LEU A 60 -3.28 -19.88 4.04
N ASN A 61 -4.51 -19.76 4.54
CA ASN A 61 -5.72 -20.10 3.78
C ASN A 61 -6.25 -18.90 2.97
N GLY A 62 -5.74 -17.70 3.22
CA GLY A 62 -6.27 -16.47 2.65
C GLY A 62 -6.17 -16.41 1.12
N GLU A 63 -5.09 -16.92 0.54
CA GLU A 63 -4.93 -17.01 -0.93
C GLU A 63 -6.01 -17.90 -1.54
N ASP A 64 -6.24 -19.09 -0.96
CA ASP A 64 -7.24 -20.05 -1.44
C ASP A 64 -8.65 -19.43 -1.36
N TRP A 65 -9.00 -18.79 -0.25
CA TRP A 65 -10.27 -18.09 -0.11
C TRP A 65 -10.42 -16.93 -1.09
N LEU A 66 -9.35 -16.18 -1.35
CA LEU A 66 -9.35 -15.11 -2.34
C LEU A 66 -9.60 -15.66 -3.74
N MET A 67 -8.99 -16.81 -4.08
CA MET A 67 -9.25 -17.50 -5.35
C MET A 67 -10.68 -18.01 -5.44
N GLU A 68 -11.27 -18.51 -4.34
CA GLU A 68 -12.68 -18.92 -4.33
C GLU A 68 -13.62 -17.78 -4.73
N VAL A 69 -13.38 -16.55 -4.29
CA VAL A 69 -14.27 -15.41 -4.61
C VAL A 69 -13.88 -14.63 -5.87
N SER A 70 -12.68 -14.86 -6.41
CA SER A 70 -12.10 -14.06 -7.51
C SER A 70 -11.76 -14.84 -8.79
N HIS A 71 -11.59 -16.16 -8.73
CA HIS A 71 -11.27 -16.96 -9.91
C HIS A 71 -12.51 -17.14 -10.80
N PRO A 72 -12.43 -16.91 -12.13
CA PRO A 72 -13.60 -16.93 -13.00
C PRO A 72 -14.31 -18.28 -13.09
N GLU A 73 -13.59 -19.38 -12.84
CA GLU A 73 -14.15 -20.74 -12.85
C GLU A 73 -14.75 -21.15 -11.50
N SER A 74 -14.56 -20.35 -10.44
CA SER A 74 -15.11 -20.66 -9.13
C SER A 74 -16.63 -20.45 -9.10
N GLU A 75 -17.35 -21.42 -8.55
CA GLU A 75 -18.79 -21.27 -8.32
C GLU A 75 -19.13 -20.17 -7.31
N LYS A 76 -18.16 -19.78 -6.48
CA LYS A 76 -18.25 -18.71 -5.48
C LYS A 76 -17.75 -17.35 -5.99
N TYR A 77 -17.41 -17.21 -7.28
CA TYR A 77 -17.02 -15.92 -7.84
C TYR A 77 -18.04 -14.82 -7.49
N GLY A 78 -17.56 -13.70 -6.96
CA GLY A 78 -18.40 -12.56 -6.58
C GLY A 78 -19.10 -12.70 -5.23
N ASN A 79 -19.02 -13.86 -4.55
CA ASN A 79 -19.51 -14.05 -3.18
C ASN A 79 -18.52 -13.49 -2.16
N HIS A 80 -18.28 -12.19 -2.26
CA HIS A 80 -17.36 -11.44 -1.43
C HIS A 80 -17.81 -11.40 0.03
N TRP A 81 -16.83 -11.26 0.91
CA TRP A 81 -17.00 -11.32 2.36
C TRP A 81 -17.40 -9.97 2.94
N SER A 82 -18.13 -10.00 4.04
CA SER A 82 -18.36 -8.81 4.87
C SER A 82 -17.13 -8.49 5.72
N THR A 83 -17.08 -7.29 6.30
CA THR A 83 -16.04 -6.94 7.28
C THR A 83 -16.06 -7.86 8.49
N ASP A 84 -17.23 -8.28 8.95
CA ASP A 84 -17.37 -9.20 10.09
C ASP A 84 -16.85 -10.61 9.76
N ASP A 85 -17.03 -11.08 8.52
CA ASP A 85 -16.46 -12.34 8.07
C ASP A 85 -14.92 -12.29 8.08
N ILE A 86 -14.33 -11.18 7.62
CA ILE A 86 -12.88 -10.96 7.66
C ILE A 86 -12.36 -10.97 9.09
N VAL A 87 -12.96 -10.16 9.98
CA VAL A 87 -12.55 -10.11 11.40
C VAL A 87 -12.63 -11.51 12.02
N SER A 88 -13.72 -12.24 11.79
CA SER A 88 -13.93 -13.57 12.36
C SER A 88 -12.94 -14.61 11.80
N ALA A 89 -12.63 -14.55 10.50
CA ALA A 89 -11.76 -15.54 9.86
C ALA A 89 -10.29 -15.39 10.22
N PHE A 90 -9.82 -14.15 10.40
CA PHE A 90 -8.41 -13.85 10.70
C PHE A 90 -8.13 -13.59 12.19
N ALA A 91 -9.18 -13.60 13.04
CA ALA A 91 -9.03 -13.45 14.48
C ALA A 91 -8.09 -14.52 15.08
N PRO A 92 -7.27 -14.16 16.08
CA PRO A 92 -6.49 -15.12 16.86
C PRO A 92 -7.39 -16.16 17.52
N SER A 93 -6.88 -17.39 17.69
CA SER A 93 -7.66 -18.44 18.36
C SER A 93 -8.03 -18.05 19.80
N GLN A 94 -9.19 -18.49 20.28
CA GLN A 94 -9.59 -18.25 21.67
C GLN A 94 -8.55 -18.80 22.67
N HIS A 95 -7.92 -19.94 22.36
CA HIS A 95 -6.82 -20.49 23.15
C HIS A 95 -5.60 -19.55 23.21
N THR A 96 -5.26 -18.86 22.11
CA THR A 96 -4.21 -17.84 22.09
C THR A 96 -4.56 -16.68 23.02
N VAL A 97 -5.76 -16.14 22.87
CA VAL A 97 -6.28 -15.04 23.70
C VAL A 97 -6.25 -15.42 25.18
N ASP A 98 -6.80 -16.58 25.52
CA ASP A 98 -6.88 -17.08 26.89
C ASP A 98 -5.50 -17.36 27.49
N SER A 99 -4.56 -17.89 26.70
CA SER A 99 -3.18 -18.13 27.14
C SER A 99 -2.49 -16.83 27.55
N ILE A 100 -2.67 -15.77 26.76
CA ILE A 100 -2.03 -14.47 27.02
C ILE A 100 -2.73 -13.76 28.16
N LYS A 101 -4.08 -13.79 28.22
CA LYS A 101 -4.82 -13.28 29.39
C LYS A 101 -4.41 -14.01 30.67
N ALA A 102 -4.24 -15.32 30.64
CA ALA A 102 -3.79 -16.10 31.81
C ALA A 102 -2.38 -15.68 32.25
N TRP A 103 -1.45 -15.47 31.31
CA TRP A 103 -0.13 -14.94 31.61
C TRP A 103 -0.17 -13.54 32.21
N LEU A 104 -0.91 -12.61 31.61
CA LEU A 104 -1.09 -11.26 32.13
C LEU A 104 -1.62 -11.28 33.58
N ASN A 105 -2.63 -12.11 33.86
CA ASN A 105 -3.15 -12.27 35.23
C ASN A 105 -2.10 -12.85 36.19
N SER A 106 -1.30 -13.82 35.74
CA SER A 106 -0.26 -14.43 36.58
C SER A 106 0.86 -13.46 36.96
N GLU A 107 1.08 -12.43 36.14
CA GLU A 107 2.05 -11.35 36.36
C GLU A 107 1.42 -10.12 37.05
N GLY A 108 0.17 -10.23 37.53
CA GLY A 108 -0.49 -9.20 38.33
C GLY A 108 -1.35 -8.20 37.55
N ILE A 109 -1.51 -8.38 36.23
CA ILE A 109 -2.45 -7.59 35.42
C ILE A 109 -3.84 -8.24 35.48
N GLU A 110 -4.70 -7.73 36.35
CA GLU A 110 -6.03 -8.29 36.57
C GLU A 110 -6.90 -8.29 35.30
N SER A 111 -7.69 -9.36 35.10
CA SER A 111 -8.56 -9.56 33.93
C SER A 111 -9.48 -8.37 33.62
N GLN A 112 -9.95 -7.65 34.64
CA GLN A 112 -10.82 -6.48 34.49
C GLN A 112 -10.12 -5.25 33.89
N ARG A 113 -8.77 -5.22 33.88
CA ARG A 113 -7.94 -4.18 33.26
C ARG A 113 -7.61 -4.50 31.79
N ILE A 114 -7.96 -5.70 31.33
CA ILE A 114 -7.59 -6.21 30.00
C ILE A 114 -8.81 -6.14 29.10
N GLU A 115 -8.72 -5.33 28.05
CA GLU A 115 -9.72 -5.21 27.01
C GLU A 115 -9.21 -5.89 25.74
N GLN A 116 -10.12 -6.48 24.95
CA GLN A 116 -9.80 -7.01 23.64
C GLN A 116 -10.37 -6.07 22.58
N SER A 117 -9.59 -5.76 21.55
CA SER A 117 -10.06 -4.87 20.47
C SER A 117 -11.24 -5.47 19.71
N THR A 118 -11.99 -4.61 19.03
CA THR A 118 -13.07 -5.04 18.13
C THR A 118 -12.57 -5.87 16.94
N SER A 119 -11.30 -5.69 16.54
CA SER A 119 -10.63 -6.51 15.52
C SER A 119 -10.22 -7.89 16.05
N LEU A 120 -10.37 -8.14 17.36
CA LEU A 120 -9.97 -9.34 18.08
C LEU A 120 -8.46 -9.64 18.09
N GLY A 121 -7.66 -8.92 17.30
CA GLY A 121 -6.22 -9.07 17.17
C GLY A 121 -5.39 -8.44 18.29
N TRP A 122 -6.00 -7.74 19.25
CA TRP A 122 -5.28 -6.98 20.26
C TRP A 122 -5.81 -7.17 21.67
N LEU A 123 -4.89 -7.21 22.63
CA LEU A 123 -5.20 -7.02 24.05
C LEU A 123 -4.60 -5.71 24.52
N THR A 124 -5.40 -4.86 25.16
CA THR A 124 -4.98 -3.55 25.67
C THR A 124 -5.18 -3.49 27.18
N PHE A 125 -4.27 -2.83 27.88
CA PHE A 125 -4.35 -2.58 29.31
C PHE A 125 -3.45 -1.41 29.69
N HIS A 126 -3.72 -0.76 30.82
CA HIS A 126 -2.80 0.22 31.37
C HIS A 126 -1.91 -0.47 32.41
N ALA A 127 -0.60 -0.20 32.40
CA ALA A 127 0.35 -0.71 33.39
C ALA A 127 1.29 0.38 33.88
N THR A 128 1.70 0.37 35.15
CA THR A 128 2.82 1.21 35.57
C THR A 128 4.12 0.71 34.95
N VAL A 129 5.14 1.56 34.83
CA VAL A 129 6.48 1.13 34.38
C VAL A 129 6.99 -0.05 35.19
N ASP A 130 6.77 -0.06 36.51
CA ASP A 130 7.10 -1.21 37.36
C ASP A 130 6.41 -2.52 36.95
N GLU A 131 5.13 -2.46 36.60
CA GLU A 131 4.37 -3.63 36.15
C GLU A 131 4.87 -4.08 34.77
N ALA A 132 5.11 -3.14 33.85
CA ALA A 132 5.59 -3.42 32.50
C ALA A 132 7.01 -3.99 32.48
N GLU A 133 7.94 -3.44 33.26
CA GLU A 133 9.31 -3.97 33.38
C GLU A 133 9.33 -5.37 33.98
N ALA A 134 8.45 -5.66 34.95
CA ALA A 134 8.32 -6.99 35.55
C ALA A 134 7.74 -8.00 34.56
N LEU A 135 6.62 -7.63 33.90
CA LEU A 135 5.93 -8.45 32.91
C LEU A 135 6.85 -8.87 31.75
N LEU A 136 7.65 -7.92 31.26
CA LEU A 136 8.39 -8.05 30.01
C LEU A 136 9.89 -8.30 30.20
N ASN A 137 10.37 -8.37 31.44
CA ASN A 137 11.80 -8.40 31.76
C ASN A 137 12.59 -7.33 30.96
N ALA A 138 12.09 -6.09 31.00
CA ALA A 138 12.56 -4.97 30.19
C ALA A 138 13.01 -3.79 31.06
N LYS A 139 13.62 -2.76 30.42
CA LYS A 139 14.02 -1.52 31.08
C LYS A 139 13.60 -0.29 30.29
N TYR A 140 12.65 0.48 30.81
CA TYR A 140 12.07 1.63 30.11
C TYR A 140 12.86 2.92 30.35
N HIS A 141 13.10 3.65 29.28
CA HIS A 141 13.81 4.92 29.28
C HIS A 141 13.09 5.96 28.43
N VAL A 142 13.38 7.22 28.70
CA VAL A 142 13.07 8.33 27.80
C VAL A 142 14.13 8.38 26.72
N TYR A 143 13.72 8.62 25.48
CA TYR A 143 14.59 8.84 24.34
C TYR A 143 14.23 10.18 23.71
N ASP A 144 15.25 10.96 23.36
CA ASP A 144 15.07 12.23 22.66
C ASP A 144 15.56 12.10 21.24
N HIS A 145 14.76 12.59 20.29
CA HIS A 145 15.26 12.81 18.94
C HIS A 145 16.08 14.11 18.92
N GLU A 146 17.37 14.03 18.59
CA GLU A 146 18.33 15.14 18.67
C GLU A 146 17.92 16.34 17.78
N GLU A 147 17.39 16.08 16.59
CA GLU A 147 16.95 17.15 15.67
C GLU A 147 15.56 17.73 16.01
N THR A 148 14.60 16.88 16.38
CA THR A 148 13.20 17.29 16.59
C THR A 148 12.83 17.51 18.06
N GLY A 149 13.73 17.24 19.01
CA GLY A 149 13.47 17.34 20.45
C GLY A 149 12.27 16.52 20.95
N THR A 150 11.74 15.61 20.12
CA THR A 150 10.58 14.79 20.47
C THR A 150 11.02 13.74 21.48
N GLN A 151 10.27 13.60 22.57
CA GLN A 151 10.56 12.63 23.63
C GLN A 151 9.65 11.40 23.53
N HIS A 152 10.25 10.21 23.59
CA HIS A 152 9.55 8.93 23.53
C HIS A 152 9.92 8.01 24.67
N VAL A 153 9.02 7.08 24.97
CA VAL A 153 9.25 6.00 25.93
C VAL A 153 9.52 4.71 25.17
N ALA A 154 10.65 4.06 25.47
CA ALA A 154 11.00 2.78 24.86
C ALA A 154 11.90 1.93 25.78
N CYS A 155 12.21 0.69 25.37
CA CYS A 155 13.19 -0.19 25.98
C CYS A 155 14.09 -0.83 24.90
N ASP A 156 15.30 -1.28 25.26
CA ASP A 156 16.26 -1.83 24.29
C ASP A 156 15.99 -3.29 23.89
N SER A 157 15.26 -4.02 24.74
CA SER A 157 14.79 -5.38 24.49
C SER A 157 13.68 -5.73 25.47
N TYR A 158 12.89 -6.73 25.11
CA TYR A 158 11.92 -7.32 26.00
C TYR A 158 11.75 -8.82 25.74
N SER A 159 11.26 -9.51 26.75
CA SER A 159 11.08 -10.96 26.75
C SER A 159 9.63 -11.32 27.01
N VAL A 160 9.23 -12.47 26.47
CA VAL A 160 7.93 -13.10 26.75
C VAL A 160 8.17 -14.57 27.12
N PRO A 161 7.22 -15.24 27.77
CA PRO A 161 7.33 -16.68 28.00
C PRO A 161 7.50 -17.43 26.67
N ALA A 162 8.44 -18.38 26.60
CA ALA A 162 8.70 -19.16 25.38
C ALA A 162 7.43 -19.78 24.74
N ALA A 163 6.49 -20.23 25.57
CA ALA A 163 5.21 -20.79 25.11
C ALA A 163 4.24 -19.78 24.47
N LEU A 164 4.52 -18.48 24.57
CA LEU A 164 3.73 -17.38 24.01
C LEU A 164 4.44 -16.66 22.86
N GLN A 165 5.72 -16.92 22.62
CA GLN A 165 6.51 -16.21 21.60
C GLN A 165 5.90 -16.26 20.20
N ASN A 166 5.28 -17.38 19.82
CA ASN A 166 4.61 -17.54 18.51
C ASN A 166 3.12 -17.15 18.51
N LYS A 167 2.62 -16.61 19.62
CA LYS A 167 1.24 -16.15 19.80
C LYS A 167 1.15 -14.62 19.88
N ILE A 168 2.31 -13.99 20.08
CA ILE A 168 2.48 -12.56 20.22
C ILE A 168 3.29 -12.13 19.01
N ASP A 169 2.76 -11.24 18.17
CA ASP A 169 3.58 -10.68 17.10
C ASP A 169 4.57 -9.67 17.72
N PHE A 170 4.07 -8.77 18.57
CA PHE A 170 4.86 -7.82 19.36
C PHE A 170 4.05 -7.16 20.49
N ILE A 171 4.69 -6.36 21.34
CA ILE A 171 4.10 -5.63 22.47
C ILE A 171 4.53 -4.16 22.40
N THR A 172 3.64 -3.22 22.70
CA THR A 172 3.90 -1.77 22.71
C THR A 172 3.37 -1.12 24.01
N PRO A 173 3.95 0.01 24.49
CA PRO A 173 5.21 0.62 24.03
C PRO A 173 6.40 -0.25 24.42
N THR A 174 7.34 -0.52 23.50
CA THR A 174 8.59 -1.24 23.80
C THR A 174 9.74 -0.71 22.95
N LEU A 175 10.08 -1.34 21.84
CA LEU A 175 11.15 -0.94 20.92
C LEU A 175 10.65 0.07 19.88
N HIS A 176 9.34 0.11 19.70
CA HIS A 176 8.60 0.94 18.77
C HIS A 176 8.52 2.35 19.38
N PHE A 177 9.15 3.36 18.76
CA PHE A 177 9.14 4.75 19.26
C PHE A 177 7.78 5.39 18.97
N ASP A 178 6.72 4.91 19.61
CA ASP A 178 5.31 5.19 19.29
C ASP A 178 4.61 6.06 20.35
N VAL A 179 5.05 6.00 21.62
CA VAL A 179 4.47 6.81 22.71
C VAL A 179 5.26 8.10 22.93
N LYS A 180 4.68 9.22 22.47
CA LYS A 180 5.16 10.58 22.74
C LYS A 180 4.80 11.02 24.16
N LEU A 181 5.76 11.56 24.90
CA LEU A 181 5.46 12.29 26.14
C LEU A 181 4.86 13.65 25.78
N LYS A 182 3.66 13.95 26.27
CA LYS A 182 3.07 15.31 26.13
C LYS A 182 3.95 16.29 26.92
N ALA A 183 4.69 17.14 26.21
CA ALA A 183 5.35 18.28 26.83
C ALA A 183 4.30 19.16 27.53
N LYS A 184 4.56 19.57 28.78
CA LYS A 184 3.84 20.72 29.35
C LYS A 184 4.07 21.90 28.41
N ARG A 185 3.00 22.46 27.86
CA ARG A 185 3.07 23.69 27.06
C ARG A 185 3.57 24.82 27.96
N ASP A 186 4.77 25.32 27.68
CA ASP A 186 5.10 26.72 27.89
C ASP A 186 4.89 27.42 26.54
N ASP A 187 4.03 28.44 26.52
CA ASP A 187 3.49 29.13 25.34
C ASP A 187 4.52 30.07 24.63
N GLN A 188 5.81 29.78 24.70
CA GLN A 188 6.84 30.61 24.05
C GLN A 188 7.99 29.76 23.53
N GLU A 189 7.89 29.27 22.28
CA GLU A 189 9.00 29.25 21.30
C GLU A 189 8.52 28.64 19.97
N LEU A 190 7.90 29.49 19.15
CA LEU A 190 7.80 29.28 17.71
C LEU A 190 9.11 29.78 17.09
N SER A 191 10.13 28.93 16.99
CA SER A 191 11.26 29.21 16.10
C SER A 191 11.64 27.98 15.28
N SER A 192 11.34 28.09 13.98
CA SER A 192 12.01 27.48 12.82
C SER A 192 12.92 26.27 13.11
N ARG A 193 12.39 25.07 12.88
CA ARG A 193 13.24 23.91 12.58
C ARG A 193 13.41 23.76 11.07
N ASP A 194 14.68 23.74 10.69
CA ASP A 194 15.24 23.63 9.35
C ASP A 194 14.79 22.33 8.65
N THR A 195 14.20 22.44 7.46
CA THR A 195 13.54 21.37 6.71
C THR A 195 14.49 20.50 5.86
N THR A 196 15.79 20.48 6.15
CA THR A 196 16.80 20.01 5.19
C THR A 196 17.46 18.66 5.53
N LYS A 197 17.01 17.89 6.54
CA LYS A 197 17.74 16.70 7.02
C LYS A 197 16.99 15.41 7.30
N ASN A 198 15.77 15.20 6.80
CA ASN A 198 15.12 13.88 6.94
C ASN A 198 15.22 13.06 5.65
N THR A 199 16.02 11.99 5.66
CA THR A 199 16.29 11.08 4.54
C THR A 199 15.25 9.97 4.37
N ASN A 200 14.13 10.00 5.10
CA ASN A 200 13.04 9.05 4.90
C ASN A 200 12.12 9.55 3.77
N ILE A 201 12.16 8.89 2.60
CA ILE A 201 11.29 9.21 1.46
C ILE A 201 9.85 8.85 1.85
N ARG A 202 9.07 9.84 2.27
CA ARG A 202 7.64 9.68 2.56
C ARG A 202 6.80 9.79 1.28
N PRO A 203 5.76 8.97 1.09
CA PRO A 203 4.75 9.17 0.06
C PRO A 203 4.25 10.63 0.05
N GLY A 204 4.02 11.18 -1.13
CA GLY A 204 3.55 12.56 -1.29
C GLY A 204 4.61 13.67 -1.13
N SER A 205 5.81 13.36 -0.62
CA SER A 205 6.89 14.37 -0.53
C SER A 205 7.23 14.99 -1.89
N PRO A 206 7.50 16.31 -2.00
CA PRO A 206 7.90 16.98 -3.26
C PRO A 206 9.14 16.39 -3.95
N SER A 207 9.94 15.62 -3.20
CA SER A 207 11.13 14.92 -3.68
C SER A 207 10.90 13.43 -4.01
N SER A 208 9.68 12.93 -3.82
CA SER A 208 9.32 11.54 -4.07
C SER A 208 9.53 11.15 -5.53
N GLY A 209 10.16 10.00 -5.75
CA GLY A 209 10.36 9.44 -7.09
C GLY A 209 9.05 9.06 -7.79
N ASN A 210 7.96 8.84 -7.04
CA ASN A 210 6.69 8.39 -7.61
C ASN A 210 5.88 9.49 -8.29
N LEU A 211 6.15 10.77 -7.96
CA LEU A 211 5.38 11.89 -8.52
C LEU A 211 5.44 11.87 -10.05
N PRO A 212 4.40 12.31 -10.76
CA PRO A 212 4.39 12.18 -12.20
C PRO A 212 5.44 13.14 -12.80
N LYS A 213 5.82 12.94 -14.06
CA LYS A 213 6.85 13.74 -14.73
C LYS A 213 6.22 14.73 -15.69
N VAL A 214 6.81 15.92 -15.80
CA VAL A 214 6.35 16.97 -16.72
C VAL A 214 7.30 17.10 -17.88
N PHE A 215 6.73 17.22 -19.08
CA PHE A 215 7.49 17.74 -20.20
C PHE A 215 7.49 19.28 -20.13
N PRO A 216 8.65 19.96 -20.20
CA PRO A 216 8.83 21.36 -19.77
C PRO A 216 8.20 22.42 -20.69
N ILE A 217 7.11 22.11 -21.39
CA ILE A 217 6.40 23.03 -22.28
C ILE A 217 4.98 23.22 -21.75
N ALA A 218 4.75 24.33 -21.04
CA ALA A 218 3.40 24.84 -20.82
C ALA A 218 2.81 25.27 -22.16
N PHE A 219 1.58 24.87 -22.45
CA PHE A 219 0.91 25.19 -23.71
C PHE A 219 -0.41 25.91 -23.46
N LYS A 220 -0.86 26.68 -24.46
CA LYS A 220 -2.07 27.51 -24.32
C LYS A 220 -3.31 26.86 -24.92
N ASN A 221 -3.15 25.97 -25.89
CA ASN A 221 -4.27 25.39 -26.65
C ASN A 221 -4.34 23.88 -26.43
N ILE A 222 -5.48 23.42 -25.93
CA ILE A 222 -5.81 22.00 -25.84
C ILE A 222 -6.25 21.52 -27.22
N ILE A 223 -5.69 20.40 -27.65
CA ILE A 223 -6.09 19.68 -28.85
C ILE A 223 -7.07 18.58 -28.41
N LYS A 224 -8.29 18.58 -28.96
CA LYS A 224 -9.35 17.63 -28.57
C LYS A 224 -9.63 16.59 -29.65
N GLU A 225 -8.98 16.72 -30.80
CA GLU A 225 -9.11 15.86 -31.94
C GLU A 225 -8.42 14.51 -31.71
N LEU A 226 -9.14 13.41 -31.94
CA LEU A 226 -8.62 12.06 -31.69
C LEU A 226 -7.39 11.68 -32.53
N LYS A 227 -7.17 12.37 -33.66
CA LYS A 227 -6.00 12.16 -34.53
C LYS A 227 -4.69 12.63 -33.89
N ASP A 228 -4.77 13.45 -32.85
CA ASP A 228 -3.63 14.09 -32.17
C ASP A 228 -3.44 13.54 -30.74
N CYS A 229 -4.05 12.40 -30.42
CA CYS A 229 -3.87 11.71 -29.13
C CYS A 229 -2.43 11.24 -28.89
N ASP A 230 -1.58 11.20 -29.93
CA ASP A 230 -0.14 10.96 -29.80
C ASP A 230 0.61 12.16 -29.18
N LYS A 231 0.00 13.36 -29.20
CA LYS A 231 0.57 14.61 -28.67
C LYS A 231 -0.10 15.07 -27.39
N GLN A 232 -1.41 14.89 -27.28
CA GLN A 232 -2.22 15.29 -26.13
C GLN A 232 -3.26 14.22 -25.83
N ILE A 233 -3.03 13.49 -24.75
CA ILE A 233 -4.03 12.60 -24.17
C ILE A 233 -5.02 13.42 -23.38
N THR A 234 -6.29 13.24 -23.71
CA THR A 234 -7.46 13.82 -23.04
C THR A 234 -8.42 12.70 -22.66
N PRO A 235 -9.45 12.95 -21.83
CA PRO A 235 -10.47 11.94 -21.52
C PRO A 235 -11.08 11.24 -22.74
N ASN A 236 -11.26 11.96 -23.85
CA ASN A 236 -11.80 11.39 -25.09
C ASN A 236 -10.80 10.48 -25.82
N CYS A 237 -9.50 10.74 -25.71
CA CYS A 237 -8.47 9.84 -26.23
C CYS A 237 -8.52 8.49 -25.54
N LEU A 238 -8.63 8.48 -24.21
CA LEU A 238 -8.72 7.24 -23.42
C LEU A 238 -9.98 6.45 -23.74
N ARG A 239 -11.13 7.13 -23.84
CA ARG A 239 -12.39 6.51 -24.29
C ARG A 239 -12.27 5.89 -25.68
N ALA A 240 -11.57 6.54 -26.59
CA ALA A 240 -11.33 6.01 -27.94
C ALA A 240 -10.37 4.81 -27.95
N LEU A 241 -9.26 4.89 -27.20
CA LEU A 241 -8.26 3.82 -27.08
C LEU A 241 -8.89 2.54 -26.49
N TYR A 242 -9.59 2.67 -25.37
CA TYR A 242 -10.09 1.52 -24.60
C TYR A 242 -11.58 1.21 -24.84
N LYS A 243 -12.23 2.01 -25.69
CA LYS A 243 -13.61 1.80 -26.17
C LYS A 243 -14.66 1.75 -25.05
N PHE A 244 -14.49 2.57 -24.02
CA PHE A 244 -15.46 2.73 -22.94
C PHE A 244 -16.29 4.01 -23.10
N PRO A 245 -17.58 3.98 -22.72
CA PRO A 245 -18.44 5.14 -22.82
C PRO A 245 -18.14 6.14 -21.69
N PRO A 246 -18.61 7.40 -21.79
CA PRO A 246 -18.83 8.22 -20.61
C PRO A 246 -19.75 7.50 -19.61
N GLY A 247 -19.63 7.79 -18.32
CA GLY A 247 -20.60 7.32 -17.33
C GLY A 247 -22.01 7.87 -17.64
N ILE A 248 -23.02 7.04 -17.40
CA ILE A 248 -24.43 7.35 -17.75
C ILE A 248 -25.27 7.54 -16.48
N SER A 249 -24.89 6.87 -15.39
CA SER A 249 -25.58 6.91 -14.10
C SER A 249 -24.57 7.00 -12.95
N ALA A 250 -25.10 7.08 -11.74
CA ALA A 250 -24.35 6.87 -10.53
C ALA A 250 -25.12 5.86 -9.69
N ASN A 251 -24.48 4.76 -9.32
CA ASN A 251 -25.08 3.75 -8.47
C ASN A 251 -24.55 3.90 -7.04
N PRO A 252 -25.39 4.12 -6.02
CA PRO A 252 -24.94 4.34 -4.64
C PRO A 252 -24.28 3.11 -4.00
N LYS A 253 -24.43 1.91 -4.60
CA LYS A 253 -23.73 0.69 -4.17
C LYS A 253 -22.37 0.53 -4.85
N ASN A 254 -22.05 1.37 -5.84
CA ASN A 254 -20.74 1.44 -6.47
C ASN A 254 -19.94 2.60 -5.87
N SER A 255 -18.62 2.46 -5.81
CA SER A 255 -17.75 3.48 -5.25
C SER A 255 -16.33 3.35 -5.80
N TYR A 256 -15.71 4.50 -6.07
CA TYR A 256 -14.36 4.61 -6.61
C TYR A 256 -13.55 5.61 -5.80
N GLY A 257 -12.40 5.18 -5.30
CA GLY A 257 -11.52 5.96 -4.44
C GLY A 257 -10.16 6.22 -5.07
N ILE A 258 -9.65 7.43 -4.86
CA ILE A 258 -8.29 7.87 -5.14
C ILE A 258 -7.59 8.11 -3.81
N VAL A 259 -6.37 7.60 -3.64
CA VAL A 259 -5.57 7.79 -2.42
C VAL A 259 -4.47 8.81 -2.68
N GLU A 260 -4.41 9.84 -1.85
CA GLU A 260 -3.41 10.91 -1.91
C GLU A 260 -2.72 11.06 -0.56
N TYR A 261 -1.43 11.38 -0.58
CA TYR A 261 -0.63 11.61 0.63
C TYR A 261 -0.23 13.07 0.75
N THR A 262 -0.58 13.71 1.85
CA THR A 262 -0.18 15.09 2.14
C THR A 262 1.36 15.17 2.19
N PRO A 263 2.02 16.16 1.54
CA PRO A 263 1.47 17.45 1.09
C PRO A 263 0.82 17.48 -0.30
N GLN A 264 0.74 16.37 -1.04
CA GLN A 264 0.01 16.37 -2.31
C GLN A 264 -1.46 16.69 -2.07
N ALA A 265 -1.97 17.65 -2.81
CA ALA A 265 -3.35 18.09 -2.73
C ALA A 265 -3.82 18.66 -4.06
N TYR A 266 -5.08 18.41 -4.42
CA TYR A 266 -5.65 19.02 -5.61
C TYR A 266 -5.95 20.51 -5.40
N VAL A 267 -5.94 21.27 -6.49
CA VAL A 267 -6.36 22.68 -6.49
C VAL A 267 -7.79 22.79 -7.05
N PRO A 268 -8.76 23.29 -6.26
CA PRO A 268 -10.16 23.44 -6.70
C PRO A 268 -10.34 24.17 -8.04
N SER A 269 -9.58 25.24 -8.30
CA SER A 269 -9.67 26.01 -9.54
C SER A 269 -9.10 25.27 -10.75
N ASP A 270 -8.16 24.37 -10.55
CA ASP A 270 -7.59 23.56 -11.63
C ASP A 270 -8.57 22.47 -12.07
N LEU A 271 -9.24 21.81 -11.11
CA LEU A 271 -10.39 20.94 -11.42
C LEU A 271 -11.45 21.69 -12.24
N ASP A 272 -11.79 22.92 -11.85
CA ASP A 272 -12.76 23.72 -12.61
C ASP A 272 -12.25 24.08 -14.02
N LEU A 273 -10.96 24.37 -14.18
CA LEU A 273 -10.33 24.63 -15.48
C LEU A 273 -10.36 23.37 -16.37
N PHE A 274 -10.07 22.21 -15.80
CA PHE A 274 -10.18 20.90 -16.46
C PHE A 274 -11.62 20.60 -16.88
N PHE A 275 -12.57 20.69 -15.96
CA PHE A 275 -13.98 20.38 -16.22
C PHE A 275 -14.62 21.34 -17.22
N LYS A 276 -14.27 22.63 -17.23
CA LYS A 276 -14.71 23.57 -18.29
C LYS A 276 -14.37 23.08 -19.69
N ASN A 277 -13.32 22.26 -19.83
CA ASN A 277 -12.85 21.77 -21.12
C ASN A 277 -13.31 20.35 -21.46
N PHE A 278 -13.46 19.47 -20.48
CA PHE A 278 -13.68 18.04 -20.72
C PHE A 278 -14.96 17.47 -20.10
N SER A 279 -15.56 18.16 -19.12
CA SER A 279 -16.80 17.72 -18.47
C SER A 279 -17.53 18.91 -17.84
N THR A 280 -18.16 19.75 -18.67
CA THR A 280 -18.69 21.07 -18.24
C THR A 280 -19.74 20.98 -17.13
N SER A 281 -20.46 19.86 -17.03
CA SER A 281 -21.43 19.62 -15.96
C SER A 281 -20.78 19.38 -14.59
N GLN A 282 -19.46 19.16 -14.54
CA GLN A 282 -18.70 18.95 -13.31
C GLN A 282 -18.03 20.22 -12.78
N VAL A 283 -18.15 21.36 -13.46
CA VAL A 283 -17.56 22.62 -12.94
C VAL A 283 -18.17 22.94 -11.56
N GLY A 284 -17.32 23.12 -10.56
CA GLY A 284 -17.69 23.27 -9.16
C GLY A 284 -17.79 21.97 -8.35
N ASN A 285 -17.75 20.80 -9.00
CA ASN A 285 -17.75 19.51 -8.29
C ASN A 285 -16.39 19.21 -7.67
N ARG A 286 -16.40 18.54 -6.53
CA ARG A 286 -15.22 18.10 -5.77
C ARG A 286 -15.37 16.63 -5.39
N PRO A 287 -14.27 15.91 -5.14
CA PRO A 287 -14.35 14.56 -4.60
C PRO A 287 -14.98 14.57 -3.20
N ILE A 288 -15.51 13.42 -2.78
CA ILE A 288 -15.93 13.21 -1.39
C ILE A 288 -14.65 13.05 -0.56
N LEU A 289 -14.38 13.95 0.38
CA LEU A 289 -13.15 13.92 1.17
C LEU A 289 -13.31 13.00 2.39
N ASP A 290 -12.52 11.95 2.41
CA ASP A 290 -12.24 11.12 3.57
C ASP A 290 -10.83 11.47 4.07
N SER A 291 -10.78 12.33 5.10
CA SER A 291 -9.53 12.80 5.72
C SER A 291 -9.05 11.80 6.77
N ILE A 292 -8.01 11.05 6.42
CA ILE A 292 -7.35 10.06 7.28
C ILE A 292 -6.13 10.71 7.91
N ASP A 293 -6.00 10.58 9.23
CA ASP A 293 -4.82 11.02 9.98
C ASP A 293 -4.44 12.47 9.73
N ASN A 294 -5.45 13.34 9.86
CA ASN A 294 -5.34 14.77 9.61
C ASN A 294 -4.97 15.13 8.15
N GLY A 295 -5.29 14.24 7.20
CA GLY A 295 -5.31 14.49 5.76
C GLY A 295 -5.81 15.89 5.40
N VAL A 296 -4.96 16.71 4.78
CA VAL A 296 -5.33 18.07 4.35
C VAL A 296 -5.18 18.29 2.85
N VAL A 297 -6.20 18.94 2.28
CA VAL A 297 -6.16 19.50 0.92
C VAL A 297 -5.55 20.90 0.99
N GLN A 298 -4.24 20.95 1.21
CA GLN A 298 -3.48 22.19 1.41
C GLN A 298 -3.32 22.99 0.11
N GLN A 299 -3.32 24.32 0.23
CA GLN A 299 -3.08 25.25 -0.90
C GLN A 299 -2.05 26.34 -0.51
N ASP A 300 -1.34 26.15 0.60
CA ASP A 300 -0.31 27.09 1.06
C ASP A 300 0.97 26.95 0.21
N GLN A 301 1.26 25.70 -0.19
CA GLN A 301 2.33 25.38 -1.14
C GLN A 301 1.70 24.86 -2.43
N MET A 302 1.88 25.62 -3.51
CA MET A 302 1.36 25.26 -4.82
C MET A 302 2.48 25.05 -5.84
N GLY A 303 2.14 24.34 -6.92
CA GLY A 303 3.00 24.04 -8.04
C GLY A 303 3.02 22.55 -8.36
N PHE A 304 3.68 22.19 -9.47
CA PHE A 304 3.70 20.81 -9.95
C PHE A 304 4.14 19.78 -8.89
N GLN A 305 5.12 20.14 -8.06
CA GLN A 305 5.64 19.25 -7.01
C GLN A 305 4.70 19.05 -5.81
N TYR A 306 3.62 19.82 -5.68
CA TYR A 306 2.66 19.76 -4.57
C TYR A 306 1.24 19.43 -5.02
N ASN A 307 0.92 19.67 -6.29
CA ASN A 307 -0.43 19.47 -6.81
C ASN A 307 -0.47 18.56 -8.03
N GLY A 308 0.67 18.25 -8.64
CA GLY A 308 0.72 17.56 -9.93
C GLY A 308 0.14 16.16 -9.90
N GLU A 309 0.41 15.40 -8.84
CA GLU A 309 -0.14 14.04 -8.65
C GLU A 309 -1.66 14.11 -8.40
N SER A 310 -2.07 14.82 -7.33
CA SER A 310 -3.49 14.87 -6.97
C SER A 310 -4.38 15.54 -8.02
N ASN A 311 -3.87 16.54 -8.77
CA ASN A 311 -4.61 17.08 -9.91
C ASN A 311 -4.73 16.03 -11.02
N LEU A 312 -3.63 15.38 -11.44
CA LEU A 312 -3.66 14.35 -12.49
C LEU A 312 -4.71 13.27 -12.17
N ASP A 313 -4.61 12.69 -10.97
CA ASP A 313 -5.43 11.57 -10.55
C ASP A 313 -6.90 11.95 -10.49
N LEU A 314 -7.23 13.07 -9.82
CA LEU A 314 -8.62 13.48 -9.64
C LEU A 314 -9.25 14.08 -10.90
N GLU A 315 -8.51 14.82 -11.73
CA GLU A 315 -9.02 15.35 -13.00
C GLU A 315 -9.51 14.23 -13.92
N TYR A 316 -8.70 13.17 -14.07
CA TYR A 316 -9.05 12.04 -14.91
C TYR A 316 -10.05 11.11 -14.25
N ALA A 317 -9.85 10.70 -13.00
CA ALA A 317 -10.78 9.82 -12.30
C ALA A 317 -12.20 10.40 -12.31
N MET A 318 -12.35 11.66 -11.91
CA MET A 318 -13.67 12.31 -11.85
C MET A 318 -14.29 12.48 -13.24
N ALA A 319 -13.52 12.86 -14.26
CA ALA A 319 -14.07 13.08 -15.60
C ALA A 319 -14.41 11.78 -16.35
N LEU A 320 -13.73 10.68 -16.05
CA LEU A 320 -13.94 9.41 -16.72
C LEU A 320 -15.17 8.67 -16.18
N VAL A 321 -15.45 8.73 -14.87
CA VAL A 321 -16.58 7.99 -14.25
C VAL A 321 -17.85 8.81 -14.02
N TYR A 322 -17.85 10.12 -14.28
CA TYR A 322 -19.03 10.97 -14.08
C TYR A 322 -20.28 10.40 -14.79
N PRO A 323 -21.46 10.34 -14.13
CA PRO A 323 -21.82 11.02 -12.87
C PRO A 323 -21.54 10.29 -11.55
N GLN A 324 -20.89 9.13 -11.56
CA GLN A 324 -20.43 8.48 -10.32
C GLN A 324 -19.46 9.42 -9.57
N LYS A 325 -19.65 9.57 -8.26
CA LYS A 325 -18.76 10.39 -7.43
C LYS A 325 -17.50 9.61 -7.06
N VAL A 326 -16.38 10.32 -7.03
CA VAL A 326 -15.08 9.82 -6.58
C VAL A 326 -14.88 10.21 -5.11
N THR A 327 -14.40 9.27 -4.31
CA THR A 327 -13.89 9.51 -2.95
C THR A 327 -12.40 9.80 -3.02
N LEU A 328 -11.96 10.83 -2.31
CA LEU A 328 -10.56 11.14 -2.06
C LEU A 328 -10.22 10.68 -0.64
N TYR A 329 -9.36 9.68 -0.52
CA TYR A 329 -8.69 9.36 0.73
C TYR A 329 -7.44 10.22 0.85
N GLN A 330 -7.54 11.33 1.58
CA GLN A 330 -6.39 12.20 1.85
C GLN A 330 -5.74 11.73 3.15
N VAL A 331 -4.46 11.36 3.10
CA VAL A 331 -3.79 10.67 4.20
C VAL A 331 -2.61 11.50 4.73
N GLY A 332 -2.57 11.68 6.05
CA GLY A 332 -1.48 12.32 6.77
C GLY A 332 -1.50 13.85 6.78
N ASP A 333 -0.64 14.47 7.58
CA ASP A 333 -0.51 15.93 7.69
C ASP A 333 0.84 16.46 7.17
N LEU A 334 0.97 17.79 7.12
CA LEU A 334 2.16 18.50 6.63
C LEU A 334 3.42 18.29 7.49
N VAL A 335 3.27 17.80 8.72
CA VAL A 335 4.36 17.70 9.72
C VAL A 335 4.86 16.27 9.82
N GLN A 336 3.94 15.33 10.04
CA GLN A 336 4.22 13.92 10.22
C GLN A 336 4.23 13.15 8.90
N GLY A 337 3.48 13.59 7.89
CA GLY A 337 3.25 12.83 6.66
C GLY A 337 2.46 11.55 6.93
N ALA A 338 2.51 10.59 6.00
CA ALA A 338 1.85 9.30 6.16
C ALA A 338 2.54 8.23 5.31
N SER A 339 2.10 6.99 5.52
CA SER A 339 2.48 5.81 4.75
C SER A 339 1.24 5.02 4.31
N PHE A 340 1.46 3.91 3.61
CA PHE A 340 0.39 3.01 3.19
C PHE A 340 -0.33 2.35 4.37
N ASN A 341 0.33 2.18 5.51
CA ASN A 341 -0.31 1.69 6.72
C ASN A 341 -1.33 2.69 7.25
N ASN A 342 -1.00 3.99 7.29
CA ASN A 342 -1.97 5.01 7.72
C ASN A 342 -3.24 4.97 6.84
N PHE A 343 -3.08 4.75 5.54
CA PHE A 343 -4.22 4.54 4.64
C PHE A 343 -5.02 3.29 5.02
N LEU A 344 -4.35 2.13 5.13
CA LEU A 344 -4.97 0.85 5.47
C LEU A 344 -5.68 0.91 6.83
N ASP A 345 -5.10 1.55 7.83
CA ASP A 345 -5.72 1.79 9.14
C ASP A 345 -6.99 2.62 9.03
N GLY A 346 -7.00 3.61 8.15
CA GLY A 346 -8.16 4.47 7.92
C GLY A 346 -9.38 3.71 7.37
N ILE A 347 -9.15 2.67 6.56
CA ILE A 347 -10.19 1.97 5.80
C ILE A 347 -10.45 0.52 6.24
N ASP A 348 -9.54 -0.10 6.99
CA ASP A 348 -9.69 -1.45 7.51
C ASP A 348 -9.61 -1.45 9.03
N LYS A 349 -10.78 -1.56 9.65
CA LYS A 349 -10.90 -1.66 11.11
C LYS A 349 -10.23 -2.92 11.67
N ALA A 350 -10.18 -4.01 10.91
CA ALA A 350 -9.54 -5.26 11.35
C ALA A 350 -8.01 -5.09 11.42
N TYR A 351 -7.47 -4.27 10.54
CA TYR A 351 -6.07 -3.86 10.54
C TYR A 351 -5.77 -2.87 11.66
N CYS A 352 -6.70 -1.95 11.88
CA CYS A 352 -6.41 -0.73 12.57
C CYS A 352 -6.11 -0.88 14.08
N THR A 353 -4.86 -0.54 14.39
CA THR A 353 -4.18 -0.26 15.66
C THR A 353 -2.84 0.40 15.28
N THR A 354 -2.02 0.96 16.19
CA THR A 354 -0.65 1.49 15.88
C THR A 354 0.34 0.40 15.42
N ASP A 355 -0.22 -0.72 15.03
CA ASP A 355 0.33 -2.04 15.03
C ASP A 355 -0.40 -2.90 13.96
N GLY A 356 -1.25 -2.24 13.14
CA GLY A 356 -1.76 -2.75 11.87
C GLY A 356 -0.59 -3.14 10.99
N GLY A 357 0.50 -2.41 10.99
CA GLY A 357 1.78 -2.99 10.65
C GLY A 357 2.86 -1.97 10.90
N ASP A 358 2.60 -1.08 11.87
CA ASP A 358 3.18 0.23 11.76
C ASP A 358 4.63 0.19 12.21
N ASP A 359 5.51 0.61 11.32
CA ASP A 359 6.91 0.81 11.62
C ASP A 359 7.10 2.29 11.93
N PRO A 360 7.43 2.68 13.17
CA PRO A 360 7.60 4.09 13.55
C PRO A 360 8.75 4.79 12.80
N THR A 361 9.58 4.05 12.07
CA THR A 361 10.60 4.61 11.17
C THR A 361 10.06 4.91 9.76
N GLN A 362 8.95 4.29 9.38
CA GLN A 362 8.30 4.42 8.07
C GLN A 362 6.99 5.21 8.11
N ASP A 363 6.24 5.08 9.21
CA ASP A 363 4.83 5.47 9.29
C ASP A 363 4.62 6.78 10.06
N GLY A 364 3.55 7.48 9.67
CA GLY A 364 3.08 8.63 10.43
C GLY A 364 2.45 8.16 11.74
N ILE A 365 2.87 8.73 12.87
CA ILE A 365 2.38 8.31 14.19
C ILE A 365 1.16 9.17 14.56
N TYR A 366 -0.02 8.58 14.48
CA TYR A 366 -1.31 9.22 14.78
C TYR A 366 -2.05 8.52 15.91
N SER A 367 -3.00 9.22 16.55
CA SER A 367 -3.94 8.59 17.47
C SER A 367 -4.89 7.68 16.69
N SER A 368 -5.38 6.61 17.34
CA SER A 368 -6.30 5.64 16.74
C SER A 368 -7.72 6.20 16.45
N ASP A 369 -7.89 7.51 16.33
CA ASP A 369 -9.20 8.16 16.16
C ASP A 369 -9.74 8.05 14.72
N ASN A 370 -8.90 7.73 13.73
CA ASN A 370 -9.32 7.49 12.34
C ASN A 370 -9.45 5.99 12.00
N CYS A 371 -9.44 5.16 13.01
CA CYS A 371 -9.34 3.72 12.89
C CYS A 371 -10.56 3.04 12.27
N GLY A 372 -10.41 2.47 11.07
CA GLY A 372 -11.50 1.90 10.29
C GLY A 372 -12.70 2.84 10.16
N LYS A 373 -12.42 4.15 10.16
CA LYS A 373 -13.42 5.22 10.20
C LYS A 373 -14.11 5.38 8.86
N PHE A 374 -13.40 5.05 7.78
CA PHE A 374 -13.87 5.16 6.42
C PHE A 374 -14.11 3.77 5.85
N ALA A 375 -15.07 3.65 4.93
CA ALA A 375 -15.33 2.40 4.25
C ALA A 375 -14.48 2.29 2.99
N ALA A 376 -13.84 1.14 2.77
CA ALA A 376 -13.16 0.87 1.50
C ALA A 376 -14.12 1.01 0.31
N THR A 377 -13.67 1.70 -0.75
CA THR A 377 -14.40 1.79 -2.02
C THR A 377 -14.30 0.47 -2.79
N LYS A 378 -15.22 0.22 -3.74
CA LYS A 378 -15.19 -1.01 -4.56
C LYS A 378 -14.02 -1.05 -5.54
N VAL A 379 -13.49 0.11 -5.92
CA VAL A 379 -12.22 0.27 -6.63
C VAL A 379 -11.39 1.30 -5.89
N ILE A 380 -10.12 1.01 -5.65
CA ILE A 380 -9.13 1.91 -5.05
C ILE A 380 -7.97 2.03 -6.03
N SER A 381 -7.59 3.26 -6.36
CA SER A 381 -6.42 3.54 -7.18
C SER A 381 -5.48 4.48 -6.43
N THR A 382 -4.18 4.17 -6.52
CA THR A 382 -3.11 4.91 -5.87
C THR A 382 -1.89 4.96 -6.78
N SER A 383 -1.25 6.12 -6.78
CA SER A 383 -0.14 6.47 -7.65
C SER A 383 1.20 6.53 -6.91
N TYR A 384 1.26 5.94 -5.72
CA TYR A 384 2.43 5.98 -4.83
C TYR A 384 3.05 4.60 -4.65
N GLY A 385 4.37 4.55 -4.49
CA GLY A 385 5.15 3.33 -4.27
C GLY A 385 6.42 3.56 -3.45
N TYR A 386 7.03 2.48 -3.02
CA TYR A 386 8.40 2.42 -2.51
C TYR A 386 9.24 1.57 -3.46
N ASN A 387 10.56 1.64 -3.35
CA ASN A 387 11.38 0.53 -3.81
C ASN A 387 11.13 -0.65 -2.87
N GLU A 388 11.02 -1.87 -3.38
CA GLU A 388 10.86 -3.06 -2.54
C GLU A 388 12.04 -3.24 -1.57
N ALA A 389 13.22 -2.74 -1.92
CA ALA A 389 14.39 -2.75 -1.04
C ALA A 389 14.38 -1.65 0.04
N ASP A 390 13.43 -0.70 0.01
CA ASP A 390 13.28 0.32 1.07
C ASP A 390 12.66 -0.28 2.34
N LEU A 391 11.96 -1.41 2.20
CA LEU A 391 11.11 -1.99 3.23
C LEU A 391 11.59 -3.39 3.63
N THR A 392 11.22 -3.81 4.83
CA THR A 392 11.52 -5.19 5.24
C THR A 392 10.51 -6.15 4.61
N PRO A 393 10.91 -7.38 4.25
CA PRO A 393 9.98 -8.38 3.73
C PRO A 393 8.80 -8.69 4.66
N ALA A 394 8.97 -8.53 5.98
CA ALA A 394 7.88 -8.72 6.94
C ALA A 394 6.83 -7.60 6.85
N TYR A 395 7.28 -6.35 6.77
CA TYR A 395 6.44 -5.16 6.64
C TYR A 395 5.64 -5.18 5.32
N GLU A 396 6.29 -5.55 4.23
CA GLU A 396 5.63 -5.70 2.92
C GLU A 396 4.59 -6.82 2.92
N ARG A 397 4.92 -7.99 3.50
CA ARG A 397 3.99 -9.12 3.59
C ARG A 397 2.77 -8.79 4.45
N ARG A 398 2.94 -8.02 5.54
CA ARG A 398 1.81 -7.60 6.37
C ARG A 398 0.83 -6.75 5.58
N GLN A 399 1.29 -5.67 4.94
CA GLN A 399 0.46 -4.84 4.07
C GLN A 399 -0.17 -5.64 2.94
N CYS A 400 0.59 -6.54 2.31
CA CYS A 400 0.09 -7.37 1.24
C CYS A 400 -1.06 -8.27 1.68
N ASN A 401 -1.02 -8.83 2.90
CA ASN A 401 -2.13 -9.59 3.47
C ASN A 401 -3.38 -8.74 3.70
N GLU A 402 -3.28 -7.43 3.86
CA GLU A 402 -4.45 -6.56 3.96
C GLU A 402 -5.08 -6.31 2.58
N TYR A 403 -4.27 -6.13 1.54
CA TYR A 403 -4.79 -6.09 0.17
C TYR A 403 -5.51 -7.40 -0.20
N MET A 404 -5.05 -8.55 0.30
CA MET A 404 -5.77 -9.84 0.18
C MET A 404 -7.15 -9.79 0.84
N LYS A 405 -7.25 -9.24 2.07
CA LYS A 405 -8.52 -9.10 2.78
C LYS A 405 -9.47 -8.12 2.09
N LEU A 406 -8.96 -7.03 1.54
CA LEU A 406 -9.74 -6.12 0.69
C LEU A 406 -10.24 -6.84 -0.58
N GLY A 407 -9.39 -7.68 -1.18
CA GLY A 407 -9.78 -8.56 -2.29
C GLY A 407 -10.92 -9.51 -1.93
N LEU A 408 -10.87 -10.14 -0.75
CA LEU A 408 -11.95 -10.98 -0.21
C LEU A 408 -13.26 -10.20 -0.04
N GLN A 409 -13.19 -8.90 0.30
CA GLN A 409 -14.34 -8.00 0.41
C GLN A 409 -14.84 -7.44 -0.95
N GLY A 410 -14.26 -7.90 -2.05
CA GLY A 410 -14.66 -7.50 -3.39
C GLY A 410 -14.17 -6.13 -3.81
N VAL A 411 -13.03 -5.70 -3.27
CA VAL A 411 -12.35 -4.46 -3.65
C VAL A 411 -11.29 -4.75 -4.71
N SER A 412 -11.26 -3.95 -5.78
CA SER A 412 -10.13 -3.91 -6.73
C SER A 412 -9.11 -2.87 -6.24
N VAL A 413 -7.91 -3.30 -5.84
CA VAL A 413 -6.82 -2.39 -5.41
C VAL A 413 -5.79 -2.27 -6.52
N LEU A 414 -5.57 -1.04 -7.02
CA LEU A 414 -4.70 -0.74 -8.15
C LEU A 414 -3.53 0.13 -7.72
N TYR A 415 -2.31 -0.26 -8.08
CA TYR A 415 -1.09 0.51 -7.85
C TYR A 415 -0.38 0.81 -9.16
N SER A 416 0.13 2.03 -9.31
CA SER A 416 1.07 2.38 -10.39
C SER A 416 2.34 1.51 -10.30
N SER A 417 2.89 1.10 -11.44
CA SER A 417 4.06 0.19 -11.46
C SER A 417 5.42 0.87 -11.33
N GLY A 418 5.46 2.21 -11.45
CA GLY A 418 6.66 3.03 -11.37
C GLY A 418 7.10 3.59 -12.72
N ASP A 419 7.99 4.58 -12.68
CA ASP A 419 8.28 5.45 -13.84
C ASP A 419 9.75 5.39 -14.33
N TYR A 420 10.57 4.53 -13.73
CA TYR A 420 12.01 4.42 -13.99
C TYR A 420 12.42 3.08 -14.60
N GLY A 421 11.48 2.38 -15.21
CA GLY A 421 11.71 1.11 -15.88
C GLY A 421 12.13 0.01 -14.90
N VAL A 422 13.25 -0.66 -15.18
CA VAL A 422 13.85 -1.64 -14.25
C VAL A 422 14.60 -1.00 -13.07
N ALA A 423 14.81 0.32 -13.10
CA ALA A 423 15.31 1.06 -11.95
C ALA A 423 14.14 1.45 -11.02
N GLY A 424 14.46 1.59 -9.74
CA GLY A 424 13.52 2.03 -8.73
C GLY A 424 13.33 3.54 -8.75
N ASN A 425 12.49 4.03 -7.86
CA ASN A 425 12.25 5.44 -7.60
C ASN A 425 13.56 6.24 -7.52
N GLY A 426 13.56 7.41 -8.16
CA GLY A 426 14.76 8.24 -8.29
C GLY A 426 15.77 7.71 -9.31
N GLY A 427 15.41 6.71 -10.13
CA GLY A 427 16.33 6.08 -11.08
C GLY A 427 17.44 5.28 -10.39
N GLN A 428 17.15 4.72 -9.21
CA GLN A 428 18.12 4.03 -8.37
C GLN A 428 18.14 2.53 -8.63
N CYS A 429 19.34 1.94 -8.64
CA CYS A 429 19.57 0.51 -8.77
C CYS A 429 20.31 0.00 -7.55
N ILE A 430 20.24 -1.32 -7.32
CA ILE A 430 20.87 -1.94 -6.15
C ILE A 430 22.30 -2.36 -6.52
N ALA A 431 23.28 -1.86 -5.79
CA ALA A 431 24.68 -2.20 -5.93
C ALA A 431 24.96 -3.62 -5.39
N ALA A 432 26.16 -4.15 -5.68
CA ALA A 432 26.52 -5.51 -5.26
C ALA A 432 26.59 -5.70 -3.73
N ASP A 433 26.80 -4.62 -2.99
CA ASP A 433 26.82 -4.60 -1.52
C ASP A 433 25.42 -4.36 -0.91
N GLY A 434 24.38 -4.24 -1.73
CA GLY A 434 23.00 -3.99 -1.31
C GLY A 434 22.64 -2.52 -1.15
N SER A 435 23.59 -1.58 -1.31
CA SER A 435 23.30 -0.14 -1.26
C SER A 435 22.64 0.38 -2.54
N TYR A 436 22.04 1.57 -2.52
CA TYR A 436 21.58 2.23 -3.73
C TYR A 436 22.70 2.96 -4.46
N GLN A 437 22.67 2.87 -5.78
CA GLN A 437 23.50 3.64 -6.67
C GLN A 437 22.69 4.26 -7.81
N ASN A 438 23.22 5.32 -8.40
CA ASN A 438 22.62 5.93 -9.59
C ASN A 438 22.53 4.88 -10.70
N GLY A 439 21.36 4.73 -11.32
CA GLY A 439 21.14 3.72 -12.35
C GLY A 439 22.04 3.85 -13.58
N THR A 440 22.67 5.00 -13.82
CA THR A 440 23.69 5.13 -14.89
C THR A 440 24.96 4.33 -14.62
N LEU A 441 25.22 3.96 -13.36
CA LEU A 441 26.36 3.12 -12.95
C LEU A 441 26.08 1.61 -13.08
N GLY A 442 24.87 1.22 -13.46
CA GLY A 442 24.46 -0.17 -13.52
C GLY A 442 23.86 -0.67 -12.20
N GLY A 443 23.80 -2.00 -12.05
CA GLY A 443 23.37 -2.66 -10.81
C GLY A 443 22.26 -3.68 -11.02
N ARG A 444 21.81 -4.27 -9.91
CA ARG A 444 20.61 -5.09 -9.85
C ARG A 444 19.38 -4.20 -9.97
N PHE A 445 18.39 -4.68 -10.71
CA PHE A 445 17.09 -4.07 -10.90
C PHE A 445 16.38 -3.94 -9.55
N ASN A 446 15.62 -2.86 -9.41
CA ASN A 446 15.04 -2.45 -8.14
C ASN A 446 13.52 -2.37 -8.29
N PRO A 447 12.80 -3.46 -7.95
CA PRO A 447 11.37 -3.55 -8.20
C PRO A 447 10.57 -2.66 -7.23
N ALA A 448 9.32 -2.33 -7.60
CA ALA A 448 8.48 -1.39 -6.87
C ALA A 448 7.42 -2.08 -5.99
N PHE A 449 7.34 -1.69 -4.72
CA PHE A 449 6.28 -2.11 -3.79
C PHE A 449 5.22 -0.99 -3.67
N PRO A 450 3.91 -1.28 -3.62
CA PRO A 450 3.25 -2.58 -3.54
C PRO A 450 2.97 -3.25 -4.88
N SER A 451 3.47 -2.69 -6.00
CA SER A 451 3.34 -3.33 -7.30
C SER A 451 3.92 -4.75 -7.36
N THR A 452 4.82 -5.14 -6.46
CA THR A 452 5.28 -6.54 -6.30
C THR A 452 4.37 -7.44 -5.45
N CYS A 453 3.41 -6.90 -4.70
CA CYS A 453 2.43 -7.69 -3.95
C CYS A 453 1.51 -8.46 -4.92
N PRO A 454 1.28 -9.78 -4.73
CA PRO A 454 0.38 -10.57 -5.56
C PRO A 454 -1.12 -10.27 -5.37
N TYR A 455 -1.51 -9.46 -4.37
CA TYR A 455 -2.92 -9.20 -4.07
C TYR A 455 -3.40 -7.82 -4.52
N VAL A 456 -2.57 -7.09 -5.27
CA VAL A 456 -2.95 -5.86 -5.99
C VAL A 456 -2.85 -6.10 -7.50
N THR A 457 -3.54 -5.27 -8.28
CA THR A 457 -3.29 -5.19 -9.72
C THR A 457 -2.26 -4.08 -9.96
N SER A 458 -1.07 -4.46 -10.40
CA SER A 458 -0.02 -3.52 -10.79
C SER A 458 -0.29 -2.99 -12.19
N VAL A 459 -0.27 -1.66 -12.35
CA VAL A 459 -0.65 -0.96 -13.58
C VAL A 459 0.54 -0.27 -14.23
N GLY A 460 0.98 -0.80 -15.37
CA GLY A 460 2.04 -0.25 -16.20
C GLY A 460 1.59 0.86 -17.14
N ALA A 461 2.56 1.45 -17.85
CA ALA A 461 2.37 2.57 -18.75
C ALA A 461 2.63 2.20 -20.22
N THR A 462 1.67 2.54 -21.07
CA THR A 462 1.82 2.56 -22.52
C THR A 462 1.83 4.00 -23.04
N GLN A 463 2.20 4.17 -24.31
CA GLN A 463 2.06 5.44 -25.01
C GLN A 463 1.53 5.21 -26.42
N VAL A 464 0.82 6.21 -26.97
CA VAL A 464 0.44 6.21 -28.38
C VAL A 464 1.69 6.43 -29.23
N LYS A 465 1.83 5.67 -30.31
CA LYS A 465 2.92 5.81 -31.28
C LYS A 465 2.81 7.15 -32.02
N VAL A 466 3.94 7.81 -32.23
CA VAL A 466 4.00 9.13 -32.90
C VAL A 466 3.34 9.07 -34.27
N GLY A 467 2.46 10.02 -34.56
CA GLY A 467 1.75 10.16 -35.84
C GLY A 467 0.61 9.16 -36.06
N ILE A 468 0.26 8.35 -35.06
CA ILE A 468 -0.82 7.36 -35.17
C ILE A 468 -2.16 7.94 -34.70
N ASN A 469 -3.18 7.77 -35.54
CA ASN A 469 -4.56 8.03 -35.19
C ASN A 469 -5.17 6.83 -34.45
N VAL A 470 -5.59 7.04 -33.20
CA VAL A 470 -6.14 5.99 -32.32
C VAL A 470 -7.47 5.41 -32.81
N PHE A 471 -8.18 6.11 -33.71
CA PHE A 471 -9.46 5.66 -34.24
C PHE A 471 -9.32 4.66 -35.40
N THR A 472 -8.25 4.76 -36.18
CA THR A 472 -8.08 3.98 -37.43
C THR A 472 -7.08 2.84 -37.29
N THR A 473 -6.30 2.81 -36.22
CA THR A 473 -5.20 1.85 -36.03
C THR A 473 -5.58 0.81 -34.99
N THR A 474 -5.33 -0.47 -35.29
CA THR A 474 -5.70 -1.59 -34.41
C THR A 474 -4.80 -1.68 -33.18
N GLN A 475 -3.51 -1.40 -33.33
CA GLN A 475 -2.53 -1.40 -32.22
C GLN A 475 -1.81 -0.04 -32.17
N PRO A 476 -2.45 1.01 -31.63
CA PRO A 476 -1.89 2.35 -31.62
C PRO A 476 -0.82 2.56 -30.53
N GLU A 477 -0.70 1.63 -29.59
CA GLU A 477 0.14 1.76 -28.40
C GLU A 477 1.40 0.88 -28.44
N LYS A 478 2.42 1.34 -27.73
CA LYS A 478 3.67 0.64 -27.39
C LYS A 478 3.98 0.87 -25.90
N ALA A 479 4.96 0.17 -25.34
CA ALA A 479 5.48 0.48 -24.01
C ALA A 479 5.89 1.95 -23.92
N CYS A 480 5.63 2.58 -22.77
CA CYS A 480 6.03 3.96 -22.55
C CYS A 480 7.55 4.07 -22.34
N GLU A 481 8.23 4.80 -23.21
CA GLU A 481 9.70 4.95 -23.23
C GLU A 481 10.17 6.35 -23.69
N THR A 482 9.34 7.38 -23.48
CA THR A 482 9.65 8.76 -23.92
C THR A 482 10.21 9.62 -22.78
N VAL A 483 9.38 9.96 -21.79
CA VAL A 483 9.77 10.78 -20.62
C VAL A 483 10.03 9.87 -19.41
N ILE A 484 9.23 8.82 -19.31
CA ILE A 484 9.33 7.76 -18.32
C ILE A 484 9.51 6.42 -19.02
N TYR A 485 9.98 5.44 -18.27
CA TYR A 485 9.97 4.03 -18.67
C TYR A 485 9.00 3.28 -17.77
N SER A 486 8.07 2.50 -18.35
CA SER A 486 7.09 1.72 -17.58
C SER A 486 7.77 0.80 -16.56
N GLY A 487 7.47 0.95 -15.28
CA GLY A 487 8.01 0.12 -14.21
C GLY A 487 7.58 -1.33 -14.38
N GLY A 488 8.51 -2.26 -14.22
CA GLY A 488 8.24 -3.68 -14.42
C GLY A 488 9.46 -4.55 -14.14
N GLY A 489 9.22 -5.82 -13.82
CA GLY A 489 10.26 -6.76 -13.46
C GLY A 489 9.75 -7.92 -12.62
N PHE A 490 10.61 -8.40 -11.72
CA PHE A 490 10.33 -9.53 -10.82
C PHE A 490 10.66 -9.15 -9.38
N SER A 491 9.77 -9.52 -8.46
CA SER A 491 9.94 -9.31 -7.03
C SER A 491 11.15 -10.08 -6.48
N ASN A 492 11.77 -9.53 -5.43
CA ASN A 492 12.75 -10.19 -4.56
C ASN A 492 12.11 -10.76 -3.28
N VAL A 493 10.85 -10.42 -2.97
CA VAL A 493 10.16 -10.78 -1.72
C VAL A 493 9.01 -11.76 -1.94
N PHE A 494 8.19 -11.54 -2.95
CA PHE A 494 6.93 -12.25 -3.14
C PHE A 494 7.06 -13.43 -4.11
N PRO A 495 6.57 -14.62 -3.71
CA PRO A 495 6.57 -15.78 -4.59
C PRO A 495 5.62 -15.58 -5.78
N LEU A 496 5.83 -16.38 -6.83
CA LEU A 496 4.99 -16.41 -8.02
C LEU A 496 3.60 -16.95 -7.66
N PRO A 497 2.52 -16.14 -7.79
CA PRO A 497 1.18 -16.62 -7.50
C PRO A 497 0.69 -17.58 -8.59
N ASN A 498 -0.15 -18.54 -8.19
CA ASN A 498 -0.62 -19.61 -9.08
C ASN A 498 -1.34 -19.07 -10.31
N TYR A 499 -2.16 -18.02 -10.17
CA TYR A 499 -2.90 -17.41 -11.27
C TYR A 499 -1.98 -16.83 -12.37
N GLN A 500 -0.73 -16.47 -12.03
CA GLN A 500 0.24 -15.88 -12.96
C GLN A 500 1.23 -16.93 -13.52
N SER A 501 1.34 -18.08 -12.87
CA SER A 501 2.39 -19.07 -13.11
C SER A 501 2.56 -19.48 -14.59
N GLY A 502 1.44 -19.69 -15.30
CA GLY A 502 1.45 -20.04 -16.72
C GLY A 502 1.99 -18.92 -17.62
N ALA A 503 1.65 -17.67 -17.32
CA ALA A 503 2.10 -16.50 -18.07
C ALA A 503 3.60 -16.26 -17.91
N VAL A 504 4.11 -16.29 -16.67
CA VAL A 504 5.54 -16.14 -16.38
C VAL A 504 6.34 -17.28 -16.98
N SER A 505 5.88 -18.53 -16.81
CA SER A 505 6.54 -19.70 -17.41
C SER A 505 6.58 -19.60 -18.94
N GLY A 506 5.48 -19.19 -19.57
CA GLY A 506 5.41 -18.97 -21.01
C GLY A 506 6.35 -17.86 -21.50
N TRP A 507 6.46 -16.76 -20.75
CA TRP A 507 7.41 -15.69 -21.07
C TRP A 507 8.85 -16.17 -20.99
N PHE A 508 9.25 -16.88 -19.93
CA PHE A 508 10.59 -17.45 -19.84
C PHE A 508 10.86 -18.52 -20.90
N GLN A 509 9.87 -19.28 -21.36
CA GLN A 509 10.07 -20.26 -22.43
C GLN A 509 10.35 -19.59 -23.78
N ASN A 510 9.70 -18.47 -24.07
CA ASN A 510 9.72 -17.84 -25.39
C ASN A 510 10.65 -16.62 -25.49
N HIS A 511 10.88 -15.92 -24.39
CA HIS A 511 11.48 -14.60 -24.34
C HIS A 511 12.51 -14.42 -23.20
N ASN A 512 13.09 -15.51 -22.67
CA ASN A 512 14.09 -15.43 -21.59
C ASN A 512 15.22 -14.45 -21.94
N PRO A 513 15.47 -13.40 -21.13
CA PRO A 513 16.54 -12.46 -21.40
C PRO A 513 17.89 -13.05 -20.99
N THR A 514 18.49 -13.86 -21.87
CA THR A 514 19.75 -14.59 -21.61
C THR A 514 20.95 -13.69 -21.30
N GLN A 515 20.87 -12.39 -21.60
CA GLN A 515 21.89 -11.41 -21.25
C GLN A 515 21.92 -11.05 -19.75
N TYR A 516 20.86 -11.39 -19.01
CA TYR A 516 20.74 -11.08 -17.59
C TYR A 516 20.88 -12.33 -16.74
N THR A 517 21.55 -12.18 -15.60
CA THR A 517 21.75 -13.26 -14.63
C THR A 517 21.07 -12.92 -13.30
N ALA A 518 21.23 -13.79 -12.30
CA ALA A 518 20.82 -13.52 -10.92
C ALA A 518 21.47 -12.24 -10.34
N ALA A 519 22.53 -11.70 -10.97
CA ALA A 519 23.10 -10.41 -10.60
C ALA A 519 22.21 -9.22 -10.99
N GLN A 520 21.38 -9.34 -12.03
CA GLN A 520 20.51 -8.26 -12.51
C GLN A 520 19.12 -8.32 -11.90
N TYR A 521 18.54 -9.51 -11.73
CA TYR A 521 17.19 -9.63 -11.15
C TYR A 521 16.98 -11.03 -10.57
N ASN A 522 15.85 -11.24 -9.89
CA ASN A 522 15.46 -12.57 -9.45
C ASN A 522 14.99 -13.42 -10.63
N ASN A 523 15.92 -14.18 -11.21
CA ASN A 523 15.68 -15.05 -12.36
C ASN A 523 15.31 -16.50 -11.96
N SER A 524 14.84 -16.72 -10.73
CA SER A 524 14.47 -18.05 -10.21
C SER A 524 13.24 -18.66 -10.89
N MET A 525 12.47 -17.86 -11.64
CA MET A 525 11.17 -18.20 -12.22
C MET A 525 10.10 -18.53 -11.16
N GLN A 526 10.34 -18.19 -9.89
CA GLN A 526 9.48 -18.50 -8.74
C GLN A 526 9.00 -17.25 -8.00
N THR A 527 9.16 -16.06 -8.57
CA THR A 527 8.70 -14.81 -7.96
C THR A 527 7.69 -14.06 -8.81
N ARG A 528 6.88 -13.23 -8.15
CA ARG A 528 5.86 -12.39 -8.79
C ARG A 528 6.51 -11.49 -9.85
N GLY A 529 6.04 -11.61 -11.08
CA GLY A 529 6.40 -10.70 -12.18
C GLY A 529 5.40 -9.56 -12.28
N TYR A 530 5.78 -8.33 -12.63
CA TYR A 530 4.88 -7.18 -12.74
C TYR A 530 5.27 -6.27 -13.93
N PRO A 531 4.37 -5.42 -14.46
CA PRO A 531 2.98 -5.19 -14.05
C PRO A 531 2.02 -6.32 -14.48
N ASP A 532 0.75 -6.23 -14.06
CA ASP A 532 -0.29 -7.18 -14.47
C ASP A 532 -1.00 -6.71 -15.74
N ILE A 533 -1.33 -5.43 -15.81
CA ILE A 533 -2.07 -4.77 -16.90
C ILE A 533 -1.41 -3.40 -17.12
N SER A 534 -1.59 -2.77 -18.28
CA SER A 534 -1.19 -1.39 -18.51
C SER A 534 -2.31 -0.51 -19.03
N ALA A 535 -2.13 0.79 -18.92
CA ALA A 535 -2.91 1.79 -19.63
C ALA A 535 -1.98 2.95 -20.03
N ASN A 536 -2.46 3.89 -20.82
CA ASN A 536 -1.67 4.99 -21.33
C ASN A 536 -1.16 5.82 -20.15
N GLY A 537 0.13 6.12 -20.15
CA GLY A 537 0.81 6.92 -19.11
C GLY A 537 1.57 8.10 -19.67
N ALA A 538 1.23 8.61 -20.86
CA ALA A 538 2.03 9.61 -21.56
C ALA A 538 1.20 10.73 -22.17
N ASN A 539 1.74 11.95 -22.18
CA ASN A 539 1.14 13.14 -22.79
C ASN A 539 -0.22 13.56 -22.20
N TYR A 540 -0.49 13.29 -20.92
CA TYR A 540 -1.75 13.70 -20.29
C TYR A 540 -1.84 15.21 -20.20
N VAL A 541 -2.91 15.78 -20.72
CA VAL A 541 -3.24 17.19 -20.51
C VAL A 541 -3.82 17.34 -19.12
N VAL A 542 -3.14 18.08 -18.25
CA VAL A 542 -3.54 18.33 -16.85
C VAL A 542 -3.52 19.84 -16.56
N ALA A 543 -4.50 20.32 -15.80
CA ALA A 543 -4.49 21.69 -15.30
C ALA A 543 -3.70 21.75 -13.98
N ILE A 544 -2.69 22.62 -13.92
CA ILE A 544 -1.81 22.74 -12.76
C ILE A 544 -1.47 24.22 -12.56
N ASP A 545 -1.85 24.75 -11.41
CA ASP A 545 -1.67 26.14 -10.99
C ASP A 545 -2.17 27.13 -12.06
N GLY A 546 -3.39 26.88 -12.56
CA GLY A 546 -4.05 27.69 -13.58
C GLY A 546 -3.50 27.56 -15.01
N THR A 547 -2.54 26.65 -15.26
CA THR A 547 -1.91 26.44 -16.57
C THR A 547 -2.05 25.00 -17.06
N TRP A 548 -1.81 24.75 -18.36
CA TRP A 548 -1.82 23.39 -18.92
C TRP A 548 -0.41 22.82 -19.00
N SER A 549 -0.25 21.60 -18.51
CA SER A 549 0.98 20.82 -18.58
C SER A 549 0.76 19.48 -19.27
N LEU A 550 1.83 18.95 -19.87
CA LEU A 550 1.89 17.55 -20.30
C LEU A 550 2.53 16.72 -19.21
N VAL A 551 1.75 15.77 -18.70
CA VAL A 551 2.12 14.92 -17.58
C VAL A 551 2.27 13.46 -18.05
N TYR A 552 3.23 12.76 -17.45
CA TYR A 552 3.61 11.39 -17.77
C TYR A 552 3.77 10.62 -16.46
N GLY A 553 3.47 9.33 -16.49
CA GLY A 553 3.61 8.47 -15.33
C GLY A 553 2.64 7.30 -15.39
N THR A 554 3.03 6.19 -14.78
CA THR A 554 2.11 5.10 -14.41
C THR A 554 1.01 5.56 -13.46
N SER A 555 1.24 6.69 -12.77
CA SER A 555 0.22 7.45 -12.04
C SER A 555 -0.98 7.84 -12.90
N ALA A 556 -0.81 8.10 -14.20
CA ALA A 556 -1.95 8.39 -15.09
C ALA A 556 -2.70 7.11 -15.52
N SER A 557 -1.97 5.99 -15.60
CA SER A 557 -2.48 4.69 -16.04
C SER A 557 -3.39 4.03 -14.99
N SER A 558 -2.99 4.06 -13.72
CA SER A 558 -3.73 3.47 -12.59
C SER A 558 -5.18 3.98 -12.47
N PRO A 559 -5.44 5.31 -12.40
CA PRO A 559 -6.81 5.83 -12.29
C PRO A 559 -7.61 5.66 -13.59
N THR A 560 -6.94 5.58 -14.74
CA THR A 560 -7.61 5.24 -16.00
C THR A 560 -8.17 3.82 -15.97
N LEU A 561 -7.37 2.84 -15.54
CA LEU A 561 -7.87 1.46 -15.35
C LEU A 561 -8.95 1.42 -14.27
N GLY A 562 -8.75 2.13 -13.13
CA GLY A 562 -9.74 2.21 -12.06
C GLY A 562 -11.10 2.73 -12.52
N SER A 563 -11.10 3.72 -13.42
CA SER A 563 -12.32 4.25 -14.04
C SER A 563 -13.04 3.19 -14.89
N ILE A 564 -12.30 2.42 -15.69
CA ILE A 564 -12.84 1.32 -16.51
C ILE A 564 -13.49 0.24 -15.62
N LEU A 565 -12.80 -0.17 -14.55
CA LEU A 565 -13.32 -1.15 -13.60
C LEU A 565 -14.57 -0.65 -12.87
N THR A 566 -14.60 0.64 -12.52
CA THR A 566 -15.74 1.29 -11.88
C THR A 566 -16.98 1.25 -12.77
N LEU A 567 -16.85 1.51 -14.08
CA LEU A 567 -17.95 1.44 -15.04
C LEU A 567 -18.43 -0.01 -15.27
N ILE A 568 -17.53 -1.00 -15.20
CA ILE A 568 -17.91 -2.42 -15.25
C ILE A 568 -18.69 -2.81 -13.98
N ASN A 569 -18.23 -2.37 -12.80
CA ASN A 569 -18.95 -2.56 -11.54
C ASN A 569 -20.34 -1.94 -11.59
N GLU A 570 -20.49 -0.72 -12.13
CA GLU A 570 -21.79 -0.08 -12.29
C GLU A 570 -22.75 -0.97 -13.09
N ALA A 571 -22.33 -1.42 -14.27
CA ALA A 571 -23.16 -2.29 -15.11
C ALA A 571 -23.52 -3.63 -14.44
N ARG A 572 -22.61 -4.21 -13.65
CA ARG A 572 -22.90 -5.44 -12.88
C ARG A 572 -23.91 -5.18 -11.77
N ILE A 573 -23.70 -4.12 -11.00
CA ILE A 573 -24.53 -3.79 -9.83
C ILE A 573 -25.94 -3.38 -10.25
N ASP A 574 -26.09 -2.70 -11.40
CA ASP A 574 -27.40 -2.39 -12.00
C ASP A 574 -28.20 -3.65 -12.36
N LEU A 575 -27.52 -4.77 -12.62
CA LEU A 575 -28.12 -6.09 -12.82
C LEU A 575 -28.23 -6.92 -11.53
N GLY A 576 -28.00 -6.31 -10.36
CA GLY A 576 -28.07 -6.96 -9.06
C GLY A 576 -26.91 -7.89 -8.73
N LYS A 577 -25.80 -7.82 -9.46
CA LYS A 577 -24.57 -8.58 -9.20
C LYS A 577 -23.64 -7.85 -8.24
N SER A 578 -22.69 -8.58 -7.67
CA SER A 578 -21.62 -8.02 -6.82
C SER A 578 -20.52 -7.34 -7.65
N SER A 579 -19.64 -6.56 -7.00
CA SER A 579 -18.45 -5.98 -7.63
C SER A 579 -17.51 -7.06 -8.18
N ILE A 580 -16.63 -6.69 -9.11
CA ILE A 580 -15.69 -7.62 -9.74
C ILE A 580 -14.54 -8.06 -8.83
N GLY A 581 -14.24 -7.30 -7.76
CA GLY A 581 -13.21 -7.64 -6.77
C GLY A 581 -11.78 -7.70 -7.33
N PHE A 582 -10.97 -8.60 -6.77
CA PHE A 582 -9.60 -8.81 -7.21
C PHE A 582 -9.56 -9.41 -8.63
N ILE A 583 -9.05 -8.66 -9.61
CA ILE A 583 -9.22 -9.00 -11.03
C ILE A 583 -8.11 -9.87 -11.63
N ASN A 584 -6.96 -10.02 -10.96
CA ASN A 584 -5.80 -10.70 -11.57
C ASN A 584 -6.16 -12.13 -12.03
N PRO A 585 -6.85 -12.98 -11.25
CA PRO A 585 -7.20 -14.34 -11.70
C PRO A 585 -8.04 -14.34 -12.99
N VAL A 586 -8.99 -13.41 -13.10
CA VAL A 586 -9.79 -13.22 -14.33
C VAL A 586 -8.90 -12.76 -15.49
N ALA A 587 -8.02 -11.80 -15.25
CA ALA A 587 -7.16 -11.22 -16.28
C ALA A 587 -6.21 -12.27 -16.87
N TYR A 588 -5.48 -13.01 -16.03
CA TYR A 588 -4.53 -14.04 -16.47
C TYR A 588 -5.22 -15.25 -17.12
N SER A 589 -6.45 -15.60 -16.71
CA SER A 589 -7.24 -16.64 -17.37
C SER A 589 -7.80 -16.21 -18.73
N ASN A 590 -7.86 -14.89 -18.99
CA ASN A 590 -8.49 -14.33 -20.19
C ASN A 590 -7.66 -13.19 -20.79
N PRO A 591 -6.43 -13.46 -21.28
CA PRO A 591 -5.56 -12.43 -21.86
C PRO A 591 -6.20 -11.73 -23.09
N ASN A 592 -7.15 -12.38 -23.76
CA ASN A 592 -7.88 -11.83 -24.90
C ASN A 592 -8.79 -10.62 -24.57
N LEU A 593 -8.97 -10.30 -23.28
CA LEU A 593 -9.65 -9.10 -22.80
C LEU A 593 -8.80 -7.83 -22.95
N PHE A 594 -7.53 -7.98 -23.30
CA PHE A 594 -6.55 -6.89 -23.43
C PHE A 594 -5.99 -6.81 -24.84
N ASN A 595 -5.51 -5.62 -25.23
CA ASN A 595 -4.69 -5.43 -26.43
C ASN A 595 -3.24 -5.70 -26.04
N ASP A 596 -2.66 -6.74 -26.62
CA ASP A 596 -1.28 -7.14 -26.39
C ASP A 596 -0.29 -6.07 -26.90
N ILE A 597 0.67 -5.69 -26.06
CA ILE A 597 1.66 -4.65 -26.38
C ILE A 597 2.99 -5.34 -26.64
N THR A 598 3.47 -5.27 -27.88
CA THR A 598 4.63 -6.08 -28.32
C THR A 598 5.83 -5.24 -28.77
N GLU A 599 5.83 -3.94 -28.46
CA GLU A 599 6.86 -3.00 -28.90
C GLU A 599 7.31 -2.09 -27.75
N GLY A 600 8.62 -1.83 -27.68
CA GLY A 600 9.27 -0.99 -26.66
C GLY A 600 9.86 -1.81 -25.50
N GLY A 601 10.43 -1.12 -24.51
CA GLY A 601 11.01 -1.74 -23.32
C GLY A 601 10.92 -0.86 -22.07
N ASN A 602 11.62 -1.27 -21.02
CA ASN A 602 11.69 -0.53 -19.75
C ASN A 602 13.13 -0.33 -19.26
N GLN A 603 13.86 0.49 -20.02
CA GLN A 603 15.27 0.79 -19.83
C GLN A 603 15.57 1.33 -18.43
N GLY A 604 16.73 0.94 -17.89
CA GLY A 604 17.15 1.29 -16.53
C GLY A 604 18.39 0.53 -16.10
N CYS A 605 19.02 0.96 -15.00
CA CYS A 605 20.23 0.33 -14.46
C CYS A 605 21.33 0.11 -15.50
N ASN A 606 21.56 1.10 -16.37
CA ASN A 606 22.52 1.05 -17.48
C ASN A 606 22.34 -0.18 -18.39
N THR A 607 21.09 -0.64 -18.53
CA THR A 607 20.71 -1.73 -19.42
C THR A 607 19.49 -1.35 -20.26
N PRO A 608 19.23 -2.07 -21.37
CA PRO A 608 17.98 -1.96 -22.11
C PRO A 608 16.72 -2.37 -21.32
N GLY A 609 16.85 -2.95 -20.12
CA GLY A 609 15.74 -3.53 -19.37
C GLY A 609 15.13 -4.74 -20.08
N PHE A 610 13.88 -5.03 -19.75
CA PHE A 610 13.06 -6.01 -20.47
C PHE A 610 12.42 -5.37 -21.70
N SER A 611 11.90 -6.20 -22.59
CA SER A 611 11.18 -5.78 -23.79
C SER A 611 9.73 -6.24 -23.72
N ALA A 612 8.84 -5.44 -24.30
CA ALA A 612 7.46 -5.83 -24.53
C ALA A 612 7.41 -6.93 -25.60
N THR A 613 6.62 -7.98 -25.39
CA THR A 613 6.62 -9.20 -26.22
C THR A 613 5.21 -9.73 -26.40
N THR A 614 5.01 -10.74 -27.25
CA THR A 614 3.69 -11.38 -27.36
C THR A 614 3.31 -12.09 -26.07
N GLY A 615 2.10 -11.82 -25.57
CA GLY A 615 1.57 -12.36 -24.33
C GLY A 615 1.91 -11.48 -23.12
N TRP A 616 2.01 -12.09 -21.93
CA TRP A 616 2.44 -11.35 -20.76
C TRP A 616 3.94 -11.03 -20.83
N ASP A 617 4.34 -9.82 -20.45
CA ASP A 617 5.73 -9.43 -20.27
C ASP A 617 5.94 -8.52 -19.04
N PRO A 618 7.17 -8.45 -18.47
CA PRO A 618 7.50 -7.62 -17.32
C PRO A 618 7.75 -6.14 -17.70
N VAL A 619 7.02 -5.62 -18.69
CA VAL A 619 7.04 -4.21 -19.12
C VAL A 619 5.62 -3.64 -19.10
N THR A 620 4.69 -4.36 -19.72
CA THR A 620 3.31 -3.94 -19.95
C THR A 620 2.26 -4.95 -19.47
N GLY A 621 2.69 -6.08 -18.91
CA GLY A 621 1.82 -7.11 -18.37
C GLY A 621 1.02 -7.77 -19.49
N LEU A 622 -0.29 -7.93 -19.29
CA LEU A 622 -1.22 -8.46 -20.30
C LEU A 622 -1.60 -7.44 -21.39
N GLY A 623 -1.08 -6.20 -21.31
CA GLY A 623 -1.41 -5.11 -22.23
C GLY A 623 -2.55 -4.22 -21.76
N THR A 624 -3.28 -3.59 -22.68
CA THR A 624 -4.24 -2.51 -22.36
C THR A 624 -5.71 -2.94 -22.45
N PRO A 625 -6.63 -2.40 -21.63
CA PRO A 625 -8.00 -2.92 -21.52
C PRO A 625 -8.83 -2.75 -22.79
N ILE A 626 -9.60 -3.77 -23.15
CA ILE A 626 -10.66 -3.71 -24.17
C ILE A 626 -12.02 -3.70 -23.47
N PHE A 627 -12.52 -2.53 -23.11
CA PHE A 627 -13.73 -2.38 -22.29
C PHE A 627 -14.93 -3.23 -22.78
N PRO A 628 -15.30 -3.25 -24.08
CA PRO A 628 -16.44 -4.06 -24.53
C PRO A 628 -16.28 -5.56 -24.27
N LYS A 629 -15.06 -6.09 -24.38
CA LYS A 629 -14.77 -7.50 -24.10
C LYS A 629 -14.82 -7.76 -22.59
N MET A 630 -14.15 -6.90 -21.80
CA MET A 630 -14.16 -6.99 -20.34
C MET A 630 -15.59 -6.93 -19.79
N LEU A 631 -16.38 -5.92 -20.20
CA LEU A 631 -17.78 -5.78 -19.80
C LEU A 631 -18.58 -7.04 -20.16
N SER A 632 -18.52 -7.49 -21.41
CA SER A 632 -19.23 -8.71 -21.85
C SER A 632 -18.85 -9.94 -21.03
N TYR A 633 -17.57 -10.09 -20.69
CA TYR A 633 -17.07 -11.20 -19.88
C TYR A 633 -17.56 -11.11 -18.43
N PHE A 634 -17.31 -9.97 -17.78
CA PHE A 634 -17.70 -9.75 -16.39
C PHE A 634 -19.22 -9.80 -16.19
N LEU A 635 -20.06 -9.40 -17.16
CA LEU A 635 -21.51 -9.55 -17.03
C LEU A 635 -21.98 -11.02 -17.04
N LYS A 636 -21.19 -11.95 -17.60
CA LYS A 636 -21.51 -13.39 -17.62
C LYS A 636 -21.13 -14.10 -16.33
N LEU A 637 -20.11 -13.61 -15.63
CA LEU A 637 -19.73 -14.13 -14.31
C LEU A 637 -20.88 -13.91 -13.32
N LYS A 638 -20.98 -14.78 -12.32
CA LYS A 638 -22.09 -14.78 -11.35
C LYS A 638 -22.27 -13.42 -10.67
#